data_AF-A0A8I5ZQW0-F1
#
_entry.id   AF-A0A8I5ZQW0-F1
#
_cell.length_a   1.000
_cell.length_b   1.000
_cell.length_c   1.000
_cell.angle_alpha   90.00
_cell.angle_beta   90.00
_cell.angle_gamma   90.00
#
_symmetry.space_group_name_H-M   'P 1'
#
loop_
_entity.id
_entity.type
_entity.pdbx_description
1 polymer ?
#
loop_
_entity_poly.entity_id
_entity_poly.type
_entity_poly.pdbx_seq_one_letter_code
_entity_poly.pdbx_strand_id
1 'polypeptide(L)'
;IQDVFESRVNDSNKTEKILREFLRFYEDQYGVSLFNSMRHEIEGTGPPQAQLLWRKVPLDERIIFSGNLFQYQEDNKKWRNRFSLVPHNYGLVLYENKVAYERQIPPRAVINSAGYKVLTSLDQYLELVGNSLPGTTSKSGSTPILKCPTQFPLILWHPYARHYYFCMMTEAEQDKWQAVLQDCVRHCNNGIPENSKVEGPAFTDAIRMYRQSKEQYGTWEMLCGNEVQILSNLVMEELGPALKTELGPRLKGKPQERQRQWIQISDAVYRLVFEQAKVHFEEVLCKLQLARPAMEAVIRTDMDQIITSKEHLASKIRAFILPKAEVCVRNHVQPYIPSILEALMVPTSQGFTEVRDVFFKEVTDMNLNVINEGGIDKLGEYMEKLSQLAYHPLKMQSCYEKMEPLRLDGLQQRFDVSSTSVFKQRAQIHMREQMDNAVYTFETLLHQELGKGPTKEELCKSIQRILERVLKKYDYDSSSVRKRFFREALLQITIPFLLKKLAPTCKSELPRFQELIFEDFARFILVENTYEEVVLQTVMKDILQAVKEAAVQRKHNLYRDSVVLHNSDPNLHLLAEGAPIDWGEQYGDGGDGSDSGGSPCPSEAATLTEKRRRAKQVVSVVQDEESGLPFEAGSEPPSPASPDNVTELRGLLAQDLQAESSPPASPLLNGAPVQESPQPMTVLEASPPASPLRHLPPGKAVDLEPPKPSDQETGEKVSSPGSRPPIHTTTEDSAGVQTEF
;
A
#
# COMPACT_ATOMS: atom_id res chain seq x y z
N ILE A 1 27.65 -12.99 -23.66
CA ILE A 1 27.67 -11.50 -23.68
C ILE A 1 26.94 -11.00 -24.92
N GLN A 2 27.28 -11.47 -26.11
CA GLN A 2 26.54 -11.16 -27.35
C GLN A 2 25.07 -11.62 -27.32
N ASP A 3 24.79 -12.84 -26.87
CA ASP A 3 23.41 -13.32 -26.66
C ASP A 3 22.63 -12.53 -25.60
N VAL A 4 23.32 -11.99 -24.58
CA VAL A 4 22.70 -11.13 -23.56
C VAL A 4 22.40 -9.75 -24.16
N PHE A 5 23.20 -9.29 -25.12
CA PHE A 5 23.00 -8.03 -25.82
C PHE A 5 21.84 -8.11 -26.83
N GLU A 6 21.74 -9.21 -27.58
CA GLU A 6 20.60 -9.48 -28.48
C GLU A 6 19.30 -9.73 -27.70
N SER A 7 19.36 -10.45 -26.57
CA SER A 7 18.25 -10.58 -25.62
C SER A 7 17.83 -9.21 -25.11
N ARG A 8 18.77 -8.35 -24.66
CA ARG A 8 18.45 -7.00 -24.16
C ARG A 8 17.69 -6.13 -25.15
N VAL A 9 18.03 -6.18 -26.44
CA VAL A 9 17.32 -5.40 -27.48
C VAL A 9 15.91 -5.95 -27.71
N ASN A 10 15.75 -7.28 -27.75
CA ASN A 10 14.44 -7.91 -27.92
C ASN A 10 13.55 -7.75 -26.67
N ASP A 11 14.15 -7.82 -25.49
CA ASP A 11 13.50 -7.64 -24.20
C ASP A 11 13.03 -6.19 -24.04
N SER A 12 13.86 -5.20 -24.41
CA SER A 12 13.47 -3.79 -24.42
C SER A 12 12.22 -3.53 -25.27
N ASN A 13 12.14 -4.12 -26.47
CA ASN A 13 10.96 -3.96 -27.34
C ASN A 13 9.70 -4.61 -26.76
N LYS A 14 9.83 -5.75 -26.08
CA LYS A 14 8.69 -6.42 -25.43
C LYS A 14 8.26 -5.69 -24.16
N THR A 15 9.21 -5.22 -23.35
CA THR A 15 8.97 -4.37 -22.18
C THR A 15 8.20 -3.12 -22.58
N GLU A 16 8.64 -2.44 -23.63
CA GLU A 16 7.95 -1.24 -24.13
C GLU A 16 6.51 -1.55 -24.57
N LYS A 17 6.27 -2.68 -25.22
CA LYS A 17 4.90 -3.09 -25.61
C LYS A 17 4.00 -3.30 -24.39
N ILE A 18 4.49 -4.00 -23.37
CA ILE A 18 3.76 -4.24 -22.12
C ILE A 18 3.45 -2.93 -21.41
N LEU A 19 4.46 -2.05 -21.28
CA LEU A 19 4.30 -0.74 -20.65
C LEU A 19 3.29 0.13 -21.40
N ARG A 20 3.38 0.21 -22.73
CA ARG A 20 2.42 0.98 -23.54
C ARG A 20 0.99 0.46 -23.39
N GLU A 21 0.80 -0.86 -23.32
CA GLU A 21 -0.54 -1.44 -23.10
C GLU A 21 -1.05 -1.12 -21.69
N PHE A 22 -0.23 -1.27 -20.65
CA PHE A 22 -0.57 -0.87 -19.28
C PHE A 22 -0.91 0.62 -19.18
N LEU A 23 -0.10 1.50 -19.78
CA LEU A 23 -0.25 2.94 -19.67
C LEU A 23 -1.56 3.44 -20.29
N ARG A 24 -2.12 2.72 -21.27
CA ARG A 24 -3.47 3.00 -21.78
C ARG A 24 -4.53 2.74 -20.71
N PHE A 25 -4.46 1.61 -20.01
CA PHE A 25 -5.34 1.36 -18.87
C PHE A 25 -5.17 2.43 -17.80
N TYR A 26 -3.93 2.87 -17.52
CA TYR A 26 -3.69 3.92 -16.53
C TYR A 26 -4.30 5.27 -16.93
N GLU A 27 -4.13 5.70 -18.19
CA GLU A 27 -4.75 6.93 -18.70
C GLU A 27 -6.29 6.87 -18.62
N ASP A 28 -6.89 5.71 -18.94
CA ASP A 28 -8.33 5.49 -18.86
C ASP A 28 -8.83 5.52 -17.40
N GLN A 29 -8.11 4.86 -16.47
CA GLN A 29 -8.49 4.80 -15.05
C GLN A 29 -8.33 6.15 -14.34
N TYR A 30 -7.37 6.99 -14.73
CA TYR A 30 -7.08 8.25 -14.04
C TYR A 30 -8.31 9.16 -13.94
N GLY A 31 -9.05 9.33 -15.03
CA GLY A 31 -10.24 10.18 -15.04
C GLY A 31 -11.39 9.60 -14.22
N VAL A 32 -11.56 8.27 -14.21
CA VAL A 32 -12.55 7.59 -13.37
C VAL A 32 -12.23 7.76 -11.88
N SER A 33 -10.97 7.57 -11.48
CA SER A 33 -10.53 7.76 -10.10
C SER A 33 -10.68 9.23 -9.66
N LEU A 34 -10.36 10.18 -10.54
CA LEU A 34 -10.55 11.61 -10.28
C LEU A 34 -12.03 11.95 -10.06
N PHE A 35 -12.92 11.49 -10.95
CA PHE A 35 -14.36 11.66 -10.81
C PHE A 35 -14.87 11.09 -9.49
N ASN A 36 -14.50 9.85 -9.17
CA ASN A 36 -14.90 9.20 -7.92
C ASN A 36 -14.41 10.01 -6.70
N SER A 37 -13.15 10.44 -6.67
CA SER A 37 -12.62 11.25 -5.56
C SER A 37 -13.42 12.54 -5.37
N MET A 38 -13.63 13.30 -6.45
CA MET A 38 -14.34 14.58 -6.39
C MET A 38 -15.81 14.40 -5.98
N ARG A 39 -16.46 13.34 -6.45
CA ARG A 39 -17.82 12.99 -6.05
C ARG A 39 -17.93 12.76 -4.54
N HIS A 40 -17.02 11.99 -3.95
CA HIS A 40 -17.04 11.75 -2.50
C HIS A 40 -16.82 13.02 -1.68
N GLU A 41 -15.96 13.92 -2.17
CA GLU A 41 -15.71 15.23 -1.53
C GLU A 41 -16.93 16.15 -1.60
N ILE A 42 -17.59 16.22 -2.76
CA ILE A 42 -18.75 17.08 -2.99
C ILE A 42 -20.00 16.55 -2.28
N GLU A 43 -20.24 15.25 -2.30
CA GLU A 43 -21.39 14.63 -1.63
C GLU A 43 -21.19 14.49 -0.10
N GLY A 44 -19.98 14.74 0.41
CA GLY A 44 -19.66 14.58 1.83
C GLY A 44 -19.75 13.13 2.33
N THR A 45 -19.63 12.15 1.43
CA THR A 45 -19.75 10.71 1.72
C THR A 45 -18.43 10.06 2.18
N GLY A 46 -17.50 10.88 2.68
CA GLY A 46 -16.22 10.42 3.21
C GLY A 46 -16.36 9.50 4.43
N PRO A 47 -15.31 8.74 4.78
CA PRO A 47 -15.33 7.90 5.97
C PRO A 47 -15.56 8.76 7.22
N PRO A 48 -16.28 8.23 8.23
CA PRO A 48 -16.48 8.94 9.48
C PRO A 48 -15.14 9.26 10.14
N GLN A 49 -15.10 10.37 10.85
CA GLN A 49 -13.90 10.84 11.52
C GLN A 49 -13.46 9.87 12.62
N ALA A 50 -12.16 9.54 12.64
CA ALA A 50 -11.56 8.69 13.65
C ALA A 50 -11.56 9.36 15.04
N GLN A 51 -11.62 8.55 16.10
CA GLN A 51 -11.63 9.02 17.49
C GLN A 51 -10.22 9.33 18.01
N LEU A 52 -9.22 8.59 17.54
CA LEU A 52 -7.81 8.85 17.77
C LEU A 52 -7.31 9.94 16.82
N LEU A 53 -6.32 10.68 17.30
CA LEU A 53 -5.58 11.63 16.48
C LEU A 53 -4.58 10.92 15.58
N TRP A 54 -4.42 11.48 14.38
CA TRP A 54 -3.42 11.02 13.42
C TRP A 54 -2.24 11.98 13.42
N ARG A 55 -1.05 11.42 13.46
CA ARG A 55 0.19 12.19 13.40
C ARG A 55 0.29 12.89 12.03
N LYS A 56 0.33 14.22 12.03
CA LYS A 56 0.43 15.02 10.78
C LYS A 56 1.87 15.28 10.34
N VAL A 57 2.80 15.35 11.28
CA VAL A 57 4.23 15.54 11.03
C VAL A 57 4.96 14.25 11.41
N PRO A 58 5.73 13.65 10.49
CA PRO A 58 6.52 12.45 10.78
C PRO A 58 7.41 12.63 12.02
N LEU A 59 7.75 11.52 12.68
CA LEU A 59 8.75 11.52 13.75
C LEU A 59 10.11 11.94 13.21
N ASP A 60 10.96 12.49 14.07
CA ASP A 60 12.33 12.85 13.72
C ASP A 60 13.08 11.67 13.09
N GLU A 61 13.87 11.97 12.06
CA GLU A 61 14.61 10.96 11.32
C GLU A 61 15.69 10.33 12.21
N ARG A 62 15.44 9.08 12.62
CA ARG A 62 16.35 8.30 13.45
C ARG A 62 16.72 6.99 12.79
N ILE A 63 17.87 6.46 13.23
CA ILE A 63 18.28 5.11 12.91
C ILE A 63 17.39 4.16 13.71
N ILE A 64 16.65 3.31 13.00
CA ILE A 64 15.75 2.33 13.59
C ILE A 64 16.56 1.20 14.23
N PHE A 65 17.58 0.73 13.51
CA PHE A 65 18.46 -0.33 13.99
C PHE A 65 19.83 -0.27 13.29
N SER A 66 20.87 -0.71 13.99
CA SER A 66 22.18 -0.92 13.38
C SER A 66 22.95 -2.04 14.07
N GLY A 67 23.83 -2.69 13.33
CA GLY A 67 24.64 -3.79 13.83
C GLY A 67 25.54 -4.38 12.75
N ASN A 68 26.45 -5.26 13.18
CA ASN A 68 27.35 -5.94 12.25
C ASN A 68 26.69 -7.21 11.70
N LEU A 69 26.80 -7.44 10.39
CA LEU A 69 26.33 -8.65 9.71
C LEU A 69 27.45 -9.22 8.85
N PHE A 70 27.58 -10.55 8.82
CA PHE A 70 28.39 -11.19 7.79
C PHE A 70 27.57 -11.29 6.51
N GLN A 71 28.00 -10.60 5.46
CA GLN A 71 27.38 -10.65 4.15
C GLN A 71 28.21 -11.53 3.21
N TYR A 72 27.55 -12.41 2.46
CA TYR A 72 28.20 -13.12 1.36
C TYR A 72 28.33 -12.22 0.14
N GLN A 73 29.55 -12.01 -0.33
CA GLN A 73 29.84 -11.28 -1.56
C GLN A 73 29.90 -12.24 -2.75
N GLU A 74 29.01 -12.04 -3.71
CA GLU A 74 28.89 -12.92 -4.86
C GLU A 74 30.11 -12.83 -5.80
N ASP A 75 30.69 -11.64 -5.98
CA ASP A 75 31.78 -11.38 -6.91
C ASP A 75 33.07 -12.15 -6.58
N ASN A 76 33.41 -12.23 -5.28
CA ASN A 76 34.64 -12.87 -4.81
C ASN A 76 34.39 -14.14 -3.98
N LYS A 77 33.12 -14.55 -3.82
CA LYS A 77 32.67 -15.72 -3.06
C LYS A 77 33.19 -15.76 -1.62
N LYS A 78 33.27 -14.59 -0.96
CA LYS A 78 33.74 -14.46 0.43
C LYS A 78 32.69 -13.83 1.32
N TRP A 79 32.68 -14.28 2.57
CA TRP A 79 31.95 -13.62 3.64
C TRP A 79 32.76 -12.43 4.16
N ARG A 80 32.10 -11.29 4.31
CA ARG A 80 32.70 -10.06 4.84
C ARG A 80 31.80 -9.49 5.92
N ASN A 81 32.41 -8.97 6.98
CA ASN A 81 31.69 -8.19 7.96
C ASN A 81 31.26 -6.85 7.32
N ARG A 82 30.02 -6.43 7.58
CA ARG A 82 29.41 -5.18 7.12
C ARG A 82 28.73 -4.52 8.29
N PHE A 83 28.99 -3.23 8.48
CA PHE A 83 28.17 -2.43 9.36
C PHE A 83 26.86 -2.12 8.64
N SER A 84 25.78 -2.67 9.15
CA SER A 84 24.46 -2.64 8.54
C SER A 84 23.56 -1.73 9.36
N LEU A 85 22.78 -0.90 8.69
CA LEU A 85 21.96 0.13 9.33
C LEU A 85 20.63 0.27 8.60
N VAL A 86 19.57 0.50 9.35
CA VAL A 86 18.22 0.77 8.87
C VAL A 86 17.85 2.19 9.29
N PRO A 87 17.78 3.17 8.36
CA PRO A 87 17.33 4.52 8.64
C PRO A 87 15.80 4.58 8.73
N HIS A 88 15.28 5.78 9.04
CA HIS A 88 13.84 6.08 9.17
C HIS A 88 12.98 5.65 7.96
N ASN A 89 13.56 5.62 6.75
CA ASN A 89 12.87 5.19 5.53
C ASN A 89 12.87 3.66 5.31
N TYR A 90 13.35 2.88 6.28
CA TYR A 90 13.38 1.41 6.26
C TYR A 90 14.22 0.77 5.13
N GLY A 91 15.08 1.54 4.47
CA GLY A 91 16.08 0.97 3.55
C GLY A 91 17.19 0.24 4.31
N LEU A 92 17.64 -0.91 3.82
CA LEU A 92 18.82 -1.59 4.40
C LEU A 92 20.10 -1.02 3.78
N VAL A 93 20.89 -0.31 4.60
CA VAL A 93 22.14 0.34 4.18
C VAL A 93 23.35 -0.44 4.72
N LEU A 94 24.28 -0.79 3.83
CA LEU A 94 25.45 -1.60 4.16
C LEU A 94 26.74 -0.80 3.94
N TYR A 95 27.48 -0.56 5.02
CA TYR A 95 28.82 0.03 5.01
C TYR A 95 29.90 -1.03 5.15
N GLU A 96 31.13 -0.67 4.78
CA GLU A 96 32.27 -1.58 4.94
C GLU A 96 32.52 -1.92 6.41
N ASN A 97 32.44 -0.93 7.29
CA ASN A 97 32.53 -1.04 8.74
C ASN A 97 31.99 0.26 9.39
N LYS A 98 31.90 0.28 10.73
CA LYS A 98 31.37 1.44 11.47
C LYS A 98 32.21 2.71 11.28
N VAL A 99 33.53 2.58 11.18
CA VAL A 99 34.44 3.73 10.98
C VAL A 99 34.19 4.38 9.61
N ALA A 100 33.91 3.59 8.58
CA ALA A 100 33.56 4.12 7.26
C ALA A 100 32.26 4.94 7.30
N TYR A 101 31.26 4.46 8.05
CA TYR A 101 30.02 5.19 8.29
C TYR A 101 30.26 6.50 9.05
N GLU A 102 31.02 6.48 10.16
CA GLU A 102 31.35 7.67 10.96
C GLU A 102 32.15 8.71 10.16
N ARG A 103 32.96 8.27 9.20
CA ARG A 103 33.70 9.12 8.24
C ARG A 103 32.87 9.55 7.03
N GLN A 104 31.57 9.26 7.02
CA GLN A 104 30.64 9.61 5.93
C GLN A 104 31.09 9.06 4.56
N ILE A 105 31.77 7.91 4.55
CA ILE A 105 32.13 7.21 3.31
C ILE A 105 30.85 6.64 2.70
N PRO A 106 30.63 6.75 1.38
CA PRO A 106 29.44 6.22 0.73
C PRO A 106 29.20 4.74 1.06
N PRO A 107 27.92 4.33 1.25
CA PRO A 107 27.59 2.94 1.52
C PRO A 107 27.96 2.04 0.35
N ARG A 108 28.26 0.77 0.65
CA ARG A 108 28.53 -0.26 -0.35
C ARG A 108 27.26 -0.72 -1.06
N ALA A 109 26.13 -0.68 -0.37
CA ALA A 109 24.82 -0.99 -0.92
C ALA A 109 23.71 -0.28 -0.15
N VAL A 110 22.65 0.09 -0.87
CA VAL A 110 21.37 0.55 -0.32
C VAL A 110 20.31 -0.36 -0.92
N ILE A 111 19.53 -1.03 -0.08
CA ILE A 111 18.59 -2.07 -0.49
C ILE A 111 17.19 -1.65 -0.08
N ASN A 112 16.32 -1.43 -1.07
CA ASN A 112 14.88 -1.40 -0.85
C ASN A 112 14.37 -2.85 -0.88
N SER A 113 13.67 -3.25 0.18
CA SER A 113 13.24 -4.64 0.37
C SER A 113 11.78 -4.89 -0.04
N ALA A 114 11.20 -4.08 -0.93
CA ALA A 114 9.88 -4.37 -1.48
C ALA A 114 9.90 -5.68 -2.29
N GLY A 115 8.86 -6.51 -2.13
CA GLY A 115 8.73 -7.82 -2.77
C GLY A 115 9.62 -8.92 -2.19
N TYR A 116 10.49 -8.61 -1.22
CA TYR A 116 11.40 -9.60 -0.64
C TYR A 116 10.70 -10.48 0.41
N LYS A 117 11.19 -11.71 0.57
CA LYS A 117 10.86 -12.63 1.66
C LYS A 117 12.12 -12.88 2.50
N VAL A 118 11.97 -12.83 3.82
CA VAL A 118 13.03 -13.13 4.79
C VAL A 118 13.00 -14.62 5.12
N LEU A 119 14.10 -15.33 4.89
CA LEU A 119 14.26 -16.75 5.18
C LEU A 119 15.36 -16.97 6.22
N THR A 120 15.14 -17.87 7.17
CA THR A 120 16.05 -18.14 8.30
C THR A 120 16.82 -19.45 8.17
N SER A 121 16.58 -20.21 7.09
CA SER A 121 17.30 -21.45 6.81
C SER A 121 17.71 -21.55 5.35
N LEU A 122 18.85 -22.22 5.12
CA LEU A 122 19.32 -22.50 3.77
C LEU A 122 18.42 -23.52 3.08
N ASP A 123 17.84 -24.46 3.81
CA ASP A 123 16.97 -25.49 3.24
C ASP A 123 15.68 -24.87 2.67
N GLN A 124 15.05 -23.93 3.38
CA GLN A 124 13.91 -23.15 2.88
C GLN A 124 14.27 -22.39 1.61
N TYR A 125 15.46 -21.78 1.58
CA TYR A 125 15.95 -21.07 0.39
C TYR A 125 16.16 -22.02 -0.80
N LEU A 126 16.77 -23.18 -0.57
CA LEU A 126 17.04 -24.17 -1.62
C LEU A 126 15.75 -24.81 -2.15
N GLU A 127 14.75 -25.01 -1.30
CA GLU A 127 13.42 -25.47 -1.72
C GLU A 127 12.76 -24.45 -2.66
N LEU A 128 12.79 -23.17 -2.27
CA LEU A 128 12.21 -22.08 -3.04
C LEU A 128 12.89 -21.88 -4.40
N VAL A 129 14.22 -21.98 -4.44
CA VAL A 129 15.01 -21.83 -5.68
C VAL A 129 15.09 -23.13 -6.48
N GLY A 130 14.87 -24.29 -5.86
CA GLY A 130 14.98 -25.62 -6.47
C GLY A 130 14.18 -25.76 -7.75
N ASN A 131 12.98 -25.18 -7.77
CA ASN A 131 12.03 -25.22 -8.89
C ASN A 131 12.22 -24.06 -9.90
N SER A 132 13.26 -23.23 -9.73
CA SER A 132 13.45 -22.04 -10.57
C SER A 132 13.80 -22.35 -12.03
N LEU A 133 14.40 -23.52 -12.33
CA LEU A 133 14.72 -23.98 -13.69
C LEU A 133 14.12 -25.38 -13.96
N PRO A 134 13.53 -25.62 -15.15
CA PRO A 134 12.94 -26.91 -15.50
C PRO A 134 13.99 -28.04 -15.56
N GLY A 135 13.60 -29.24 -15.13
CA GLY A 135 14.47 -30.44 -15.13
C GLY A 135 15.37 -30.59 -13.90
N THR A 136 15.16 -29.78 -12.86
CA THR A 136 15.93 -29.83 -11.61
C THR A 136 15.19 -30.68 -10.57
N THR A 137 15.06 -31.99 -10.78
CA THR A 137 14.60 -32.86 -9.68
C THR A 137 15.73 -32.99 -8.67
N SER A 138 15.48 -32.49 -7.46
CA SER A 138 16.39 -32.51 -6.33
C SER A 138 16.75 -33.96 -5.98
N LYS A 139 17.85 -34.49 -6.53
CA LYS A 139 18.48 -35.67 -5.92
C LYS A 139 19.01 -35.23 -4.56
N SER A 140 18.46 -35.81 -3.49
CA SER A 140 18.91 -35.61 -2.11
C SER A 140 20.42 -35.89 -2.04
N GLY A 141 21.22 -34.84 -1.76
CA GLY A 141 22.68 -34.94 -1.69
C GLY A 141 23.48 -33.89 -2.48
N SER A 142 22.87 -32.83 -3.03
CA SER A 142 23.64 -31.75 -3.65
C SER A 142 24.40 -30.93 -2.59
N THR A 143 25.72 -30.77 -2.77
CA THR A 143 26.57 -29.88 -1.95
C THR A 143 25.96 -28.48 -1.83
N PRO A 144 25.92 -27.83 -0.65
CA PRO A 144 25.19 -26.57 -0.49
C PRO A 144 25.76 -25.44 -1.37
N ILE A 145 24.85 -24.67 -2.01
CA ILE A 145 25.15 -23.49 -2.86
C ILE A 145 25.99 -22.45 -2.12
N LEU A 146 25.74 -22.35 -0.83
CA LEU A 146 26.30 -21.37 0.08
C LEU A 146 26.69 -22.09 1.37
N LYS A 147 27.97 -22.02 1.74
CA LYS A 147 28.41 -22.42 3.09
C LYS A 147 28.39 -21.19 3.98
N CYS A 148 27.44 -21.17 4.91
CA CYS A 148 27.34 -20.13 5.93
C CYS A 148 28.45 -20.33 7.00
N PRO A 149 29.13 -19.27 7.46
CA PRO A 149 30.13 -19.35 8.51
C PRO A 149 29.56 -19.75 9.87
N THR A 150 28.25 -19.52 10.07
CA THR A 150 27.54 -19.83 11.31
C THR A 150 26.24 -20.60 11.00
N GLN A 151 25.57 -21.04 12.07
CA GLN A 151 24.30 -21.79 11.99
C GLN A 151 23.07 -20.88 11.84
N PHE A 152 23.25 -19.56 11.85
CA PHE A 152 22.17 -18.57 11.90
C PHE A 152 22.13 -17.72 10.61
N PRO A 153 21.69 -18.27 9.47
CA PRO A 153 21.61 -17.52 8.22
C PRO A 153 20.37 -16.64 8.17
N LEU A 154 20.45 -15.52 7.46
CA LEU A 154 19.28 -14.72 7.11
C LEU A 154 19.37 -14.36 5.63
N ILE A 155 18.38 -14.76 4.84
CA ILE A 155 18.40 -14.66 3.39
C ILE A 155 17.22 -13.80 2.94
N LEU A 156 17.52 -12.77 2.15
CA LEU A 156 16.51 -11.98 1.45
C LEU A 156 16.35 -12.54 0.04
N TRP A 157 15.20 -13.16 -0.21
CA TRP A 157 14.82 -13.69 -1.52
C TRP A 157 13.83 -12.77 -2.21
N HIS A 158 13.97 -12.56 -3.52
CA HIS A 158 13.01 -11.84 -4.37
C HIS A 158 12.75 -12.68 -5.62
N PRO A 159 11.52 -12.75 -6.16
CA PRO A 159 11.23 -13.57 -7.33
C PRO A 159 12.02 -13.17 -8.59
N TYR A 160 12.37 -11.88 -8.71
CA TYR A 160 12.99 -11.31 -9.91
C TYR A 160 14.35 -10.65 -9.70
N ALA A 161 14.64 -10.19 -8.49
CA ALA A 161 15.79 -9.34 -8.19
C ALA A 161 16.87 -10.14 -7.47
N ARG A 162 18.08 -9.58 -7.32
CA ARG A 162 19.16 -10.30 -6.63
C ARG A 162 18.78 -10.68 -5.20
N HIS A 163 19.29 -11.83 -4.78
CA HIS A 163 19.16 -12.28 -3.39
C HIS A 163 20.33 -11.76 -2.55
N TYR A 164 20.09 -11.57 -1.25
CA TYR A 164 21.12 -11.20 -0.29
C TYR A 164 21.24 -12.27 0.78
N TYR A 165 22.47 -12.61 1.15
CA TYR A 165 22.76 -13.65 2.14
C TYR A 165 23.55 -13.07 3.30
N PHE A 166 22.98 -13.18 4.48
CA PHE A 166 23.54 -12.73 5.75
C PHE A 166 23.71 -13.91 6.71
N CYS A 167 24.56 -13.72 7.71
CA CYS A 167 24.85 -14.71 8.74
C CYS A 167 25.19 -13.98 10.05
N MET A 168 24.63 -14.46 11.16
CA MET A 168 24.73 -13.84 12.49
C MET A 168 25.53 -14.75 13.44
N MET A 169 26.08 -14.21 14.53
CA MET A 169 26.86 -15.05 15.46
C MET A 169 25.97 -15.83 16.42
N THR A 170 24.75 -15.35 16.68
CA THR A 170 23.83 -15.95 17.65
C THR A 170 22.40 -15.98 17.11
N GLU A 171 21.58 -16.88 17.68
CA GLU A 171 20.14 -16.95 17.44
C GLU A 171 19.45 -15.63 17.80
N ALA A 172 19.77 -15.05 18.96
CA ALA A 172 19.17 -13.78 19.39
C ALA A 172 19.48 -12.60 18.44
N GLU A 173 20.63 -12.59 17.78
CA GLU A 173 20.91 -11.63 16.70
C GLU A 173 20.12 -11.93 15.43
N GLN A 174 19.95 -13.21 15.09
CA GLN A 174 19.14 -13.64 13.95
C GLN A 174 17.69 -13.21 14.12
N ASP A 175 17.08 -13.45 15.29
CA ASP A 175 15.70 -13.09 15.60
C ASP A 175 15.49 -11.57 15.52
N LYS A 176 16.42 -10.80 16.11
CA LYS A 176 16.37 -9.33 16.05
C LYS A 176 16.44 -8.82 14.62
N TRP A 177 17.39 -9.31 13.83
CA TRP A 177 17.54 -8.89 12.44
C TRP A 177 16.40 -9.40 11.56
N GLN A 178 15.85 -10.59 11.83
CA GLN A 178 14.67 -11.10 11.15
C GLN A 178 13.50 -10.13 11.35
N ALA A 179 13.20 -9.78 12.61
CA ALA A 179 12.16 -8.82 12.96
C ALA A 179 12.35 -7.46 12.25
N VAL A 180 13.56 -6.91 12.32
CA VAL A 180 13.91 -5.65 11.63
C VAL A 180 13.74 -5.74 10.12
N LEU A 181 14.21 -6.81 9.47
CA LEU A 181 14.09 -6.96 8.02
C LEU A 181 12.64 -7.24 7.58
N GLN A 182 11.85 -7.96 8.39
CA GLN A 182 10.41 -8.11 8.14
C GLN A 182 9.70 -6.76 8.20
N ASP A 183 10.08 -5.89 9.14
CA ASP A 183 9.57 -4.52 9.20
C ASP A 183 10.01 -3.69 7.98
N CYS A 184 11.25 -3.87 7.52
CA CYS A 184 11.75 -3.23 6.29
C CYS A 184 10.92 -3.66 5.06
N VAL A 185 10.68 -4.97 4.90
CA VAL A 185 9.84 -5.52 3.83
C VAL A 185 8.44 -4.95 3.93
N ARG A 186 7.80 -5.00 5.10
CA ARG A 186 6.45 -4.51 5.32
C ARG A 186 6.32 -3.02 4.98
N HIS A 187 7.28 -2.21 5.42
CA HIS A 187 7.30 -0.78 5.13
C HIS A 187 7.50 -0.52 3.64
N CYS A 188 8.51 -1.11 3.01
CA CYS A 188 8.80 -0.91 1.59
C CYS A 188 7.67 -1.42 0.67
N ASN A 189 7.00 -2.51 1.06
CA ASN A 189 5.87 -3.03 0.31
C ASN A 189 4.67 -2.06 0.34
N ASN A 190 4.54 -1.20 1.35
CA ASN A 190 3.49 -0.18 1.47
C ASN A 190 3.88 1.12 0.74
N GLY A 191 4.33 1.00 -0.51
CA GLY A 191 4.89 2.11 -1.29
C GLY A 191 3.87 3.04 -1.93
N ILE A 192 2.61 2.60 -2.07
CA ILE A 192 1.49 3.43 -2.53
C ILE A 192 0.68 3.88 -1.30
N PRO A 193 0.56 5.19 -1.02
CA PRO A 193 -0.18 5.66 0.15
C PRO A 193 -1.68 5.29 0.08
N GLU A 194 -2.22 4.67 1.14
CA GLU A 194 -3.66 4.31 1.19
C GLU A 194 -4.59 5.54 1.18
N ASN A 195 -4.08 6.71 1.58
CA ASN A 195 -4.81 7.98 1.52
C ASN A 195 -4.69 8.70 0.17
N SER A 196 -3.99 8.11 -0.82
CA SER A 196 -3.96 8.63 -2.18
C SER A 196 -5.35 8.60 -2.77
N LYS A 197 -5.88 9.76 -3.15
CA LYS A 197 -7.26 9.91 -3.60
C LYS A 197 -7.47 9.55 -5.07
N VAL A 198 -6.45 9.75 -5.91
CA VAL A 198 -6.56 9.64 -7.38
C VAL A 198 -5.48 8.71 -7.94
N GLU A 199 -4.20 9.05 -7.77
CA GLU A 199 -3.09 8.34 -8.40
C GLU A 199 -2.98 6.87 -7.97
N GLY A 200 -3.09 6.60 -6.66
CA GLY A 200 -3.02 5.24 -6.11
C GLY A 200 -4.16 4.34 -6.59
N PRO A 201 -5.44 4.75 -6.44
CA PRO A 201 -6.57 4.01 -6.98
C PRO A 201 -6.46 3.79 -8.50
N ALA A 202 -6.14 4.83 -9.27
CA ALA A 202 -6.01 4.73 -10.73
C ALA A 202 -4.94 3.71 -11.13
N PHE A 203 -3.80 3.73 -10.45
CA PHE A 203 -2.69 2.83 -10.72
C PHE A 203 -3.03 1.38 -10.37
N THR A 204 -3.56 1.15 -9.16
CA THR A 204 -3.89 -0.20 -8.68
C THR A 204 -5.04 -0.83 -9.47
N ASP A 205 -6.05 -0.05 -9.86
CA ASP A 205 -7.11 -0.51 -10.75
C ASP A 205 -6.60 -0.77 -12.18
N ALA A 206 -5.69 0.07 -12.71
CA ALA A 206 -5.09 -0.18 -14.02
C ALA A 206 -4.28 -1.48 -14.06
N ILE A 207 -3.49 -1.77 -13.02
CA ILE A 207 -2.77 -3.05 -12.88
C ILE A 207 -3.77 -4.22 -12.90
N ARG A 208 -4.86 -4.09 -12.13
CA ARG A 208 -5.89 -5.11 -12.03
C ARG A 208 -6.58 -5.35 -13.37
N MET A 209 -6.99 -4.29 -14.08
CA MET A 209 -7.62 -4.37 -15.40
C MET A 209 -6.67 -4.97 -16.45
N TYR A 210 -5.40 -4.56 -16.46
CA TYR A 210 -4.39 -5.15 -17.33
C TYR A 210 -4.27 -6.66 -17.09
N ARG A 211 -4.12 -7.10 -15.84
CA ARG A 211 -4.00 -8.54 -15.52
C ARG A 211 -5.26 -9.32 -15.90
N GLN A 212 -6.45 -8.75 -15.69
CA GLN A 212 -7.71 -9.37 -16.14
C GLN A 212 -7.81 -9.52 -17.66
N SER A 213 -7.21 -8.60 -18.43
CA SER A 213 -7.13 -8.70 -19.90
C SER A 213 -6.26 -9.90 -20.33
N LYS A 214 -5.25 -10.25 -19.52
CA LYS A 214 -4.41 -11.45 -19.65
C LYS A 214 -4.99 -12.69 -18.95
N GLU A 215 -6.28 -12.68 -18.60
CA GLU A 215 -7.01 -13.76 -17.91
C GLU A 215 -6.49 -14.09 -16.49
N GLN A 216 -5.72 -13.19 -15.90
CA GLN A 216 -5.21 -13.31 -14.54
C GLN A 216 -6.15 -12.57 -13.57
N TYR A 217 -6.93 -13.33 -12.82
CA TYR A 217 -7.85 -12.82 -11.80
C TYR A 217 -7.31 -13.09 -10.40
N GLY A 218 -7.77 -12.30 -9.43
CA GLY A 218 -7.48 -12.51 -8.01
C GLY A 218 -6.43 -11.55 -7.46
N THR A 219 -6.20 -11.67 -6.15
CA THR A 219 -5.17 -10.91 -5.44
C THR A 219 -3.78 -11.25 -5.98
N TRP A 220 -2.93 -10.24 -6.16
CA TRP A 220 -1.57 -10.42 -6.67
C TRP A 220 -0.54 -10.17 -5.58
N GLU A 221 0.29 -11.16 -5.28
CA GLU A 221 1.33 -11.05 -4.24
C GLU A 221 2.36 -9.96 -4.55
N MET A 222 2.64 -9.71 -5.83
CA MET A 222 3.63 -8.71 -6.27
C MET A 222 3.05 -7.30 -6.49
N LEU A 223 1.80 -7.07 -6.07
CA LEU A 223 1.23 -5.71 -5.90
C LEU A 223 1.79 -5.07 -4.61
N CYS A 224 3.10 -4.97 -4.53
CA CYS A 224 3.83 -4.40 -3.40
C CYS A 224 5.03 -3.59 -3.87
N GLY A 225 5.34 -2.53 -3.12
CA GLY A 225 6.32 -1.52 -3.51
C GLY A 225 5.67 -0.24 -4.01
N ASN A 226 6.47 0.65 -4.58
CA ASN A 226 5.97 1.81 -5.32
C ASN A 226 5.53 1.41 -6.74
N GLU A 227 4.97 2.37 -7.47
CA GLU A 227 4.40 2.19 -8.81
C GLU A 227 5.42 1.57 -9.79
N VAL A 228 6.66 2.05 -9.78
CA VAL A 228 7.72 1.57 -10.68
C VAL A 228 8.13 0.12 -10.33
N GLN A 229 8.23 -0.22 -9.05
CA GLN A 229 8.52 -1.58 -8.59
C GLN A 229 7.40 -2.54 -9.02
N ILE A 230 6.14 -2.14 -8.85
CA ILE A 230 4.98 -2.93 -9.24
C ILE A 230 4.94 -3.12 -10.76
N LEU A 231 5.22 -2.08 -11.56
CA LEU A 231 5.32 -2.22 -13.02
C LEU A 231 6.45 -3.15 -13.45
N SER A 232 7.58 -3.07 -12.74
CA SER A 232 8.71 -3.97 -12.99
C SER A 232 8.33 -5.42 -12.70
N ASN A 233 7.58 -5.66 -11.62
CA ASN A 233 7.05 -6.97 -11.30
C ASN A 233 6.07 -7.48 -12.37
N LEU A 234 5.20 -6.60 -12.89
CA LEU A 234 4.24 -6.93 -13.93
C LEU A 234 4.94 -7.38 -15.22
N VAL A 235 5.92 -6.60 -15.67
CA VAL A 235 6.72 -6.92 -16.86
C VAL A 235 7.50 -8.23 -16.65
N MET A 236 8.10 -8.44 -15.48
CA MET A 236 8.84 -9.67 -15.20
C MET A 236 7.96 -10.91 -15.07
N GLU A 237 6.71 -10.78 -14.59
CA GLU A 237 5.73 -11.87 -14.55
C GLU A 237 5.42 -12.36 -15.98
N GLU A 238 5.32 -11.45 -16.95
CA GLU A 238 5.01 -11.77 -18.35
C GLU A 238 6.25 -12.22 -19.16
N LEU A 239 7.40 -11.55 -19.01
CA LEU A 239 8.62 -11.86 -19.77
C LEU A 239 9.41 -13.04 -19.20
N GLY A 240 9.36 -13.24 -17.87
CA GLY A 240 10.16 -14.22 -17.16
C GLY A 240 10.07 -15.64 -17.69
N PRO A 241 8.86 -16.20 -17.95
CA PRO A 241 8.72 -17.56 -18.50
C PRO A 241 9.36 -17.74 -19.87
N ALA A 242 9.18 -16.77 -20.78
CA ALA A 242 9.76 -16.83 -22.12
C ALA A 242 11.30 -16.74 -22.07
N LEU A 243 11.82 -15.77 -21.30
CA LEU A 243 13.26 -15.59 -21.10
C LEU A 243 13.91 -16.83 -20.48
N LYS A 244 13.24 -17.43 -19.50
CA LYS A 244 13.70 -18.66 -18.83
C LYS A 244 13.74 -19.85 -19.79
N THR A 245 12.75 -19.97 -20.67
CA THR A 245 12.69 -21.04 -21.68
C THR A 245 13.81 -20.88 -22.72
N GLU A 246 14.10 -19.64 -23.12
CA GLU A 246 15.13 -19.34 -24.12
C GLU A 246 16.56 -19.49 -23.56
N LEU A 247 16.83 -18.92 -22.39
CA LEU A 247 18.17 -18.86 -21.81
C LEU A 247 18.49 -20.07 -20.92
N GLY A 248 17.50 -20.67 -20.28
CA GLY A 248 17.67 -21.79 -19.35
C GLY A 248 18.50 -22.96 -19.92
N PRO A 249 18.24 -23.45 -21.15
CA PRO A 249 19.04 -24.48 -21.80
C PRO A 249 20.49 -24.05 -22.13
N ARG A 250 20.74 -22.74 -22.25
CA ARG A 250 22.07 -22.18 -22.59
C ARG A 250 22.98 -22.03 -21.36
N LEU A 251 22.42 -22.08 -20.15
CA LEU A 251 23.16 -21.97 -18.89
C LEU A 251 24.04 -23.21 -18.66
N LYS A 252 25.33 -23.00 -18.39
CA LYS A 252 26.33 -24.06 -18.24
C LYS A 252 26.70 -24.27 -16.77
N GLY A 253 26.81 -25.53 -16.37
CA GLY A 253 27.29 -25.93 -15.05
C GLY A 253 26.37 -26.93 -14.34
N LYS A 254 26.70 -27.24 -13.08
CA LYS A 254 25.83 -28.01 -12.18
C LYS A 254 24.48 -27.29 -11.99
N PRO A 255 23.39 -27.97 -11.60
CA PRO A 255 22.08 -27.33 -11.45
C PRO A 255 22.10 -26.04 -10.62
N GLN A 256 22.82 -26.05 -9.51
CA GLN A 256 23.02 -24.91 -8.62
C GLN A 256 23.77 -23.72 -9.26
N GLU A 257 24.76 -24.02 -10.09
CA GLU A 257 25.50 -22.99 -10.84
C GLU A 257 24.59 -22.33 -11.87
N ARG A 258 23.76 -23.12 -12.55
CA ARG A 258 22.74 -22.64 -13.49
C ARG A 258 21.68 -21.80 -12.78
N GLN A 259 21.22 -22.21 -11.60
CA GLN A 259 20.30 -21.42 -10.78
C GLN A 259 20.91 -20.07 -10.38
N ARG A 260 22.18 -20.04 -9.94
CA ARG A 260 22.87 -18.78 -9.62
C ARG A 260 22.97 -17.87 -10.86
N GLN A 261 23.38 -18.42 -12.00
CA GLN A 261 23.45 -17.67 -13.25
C GLN A 261 22.08 -17.10 -13.64
N TRP A 262 21.00 -17.88 -13.46
CA TRP A 262 19.64 -17.43 -13.71
C TRP A 262 19.24 -16.25 -12.80
N ILE A 263 19.55 -16.32 -11.50
CA ILE A 263 19.27 -15.23 -10.56
C ILE A 263 20.00 -13.94 -10.97
N GLN A 264 21.26 -14.04 -11.38
CA GLN A 264 22.03 -12.89 -11.88
C GLN A 264 21.44 -12.28 -13.16
N ILE A 265 21.00 -13.14 -14.09
CA ILE A 265 20.35 -12.70 -15.33
C ILE A 265 19.02 -12.01 -15.00
N SER A 266 18.20 -12.63 -14.14
CA SER A 266 16.92 -12.09 -13.71
C SER A 266 17.08 -10.71 -13.06
N ASP A 267 18.06 -10.54 -12.16
CA ASP A 267 18.36 -9.23 -11.54
C ASP A 267 18.75 -8.17 -12.57
N ALA A 268 19.62 -8.53 -13.53
CA ALA A 268 20.07 -7.60 -14.56
C ALA A 268 18.91 -7.16 -15.47
N VAL A 269 17.98 -8.06 -15.78
CA VAL A 269 16.76 -7.74 -16.55
C VAL A 269 15.79 -6.92 -15.71
N TYR A 270 15.57 -7.27 -14.44
CA TYR A 270 14.72 -6.50 -13.52
C TYR A 270 15.18 -5.05 -13.42
N ARG A 271 16.49 -4.80 -13.27
CA ARG A 271 17.04 -3.42 -13.24
C ARG A 271 16.86 -2.67 -14.56
N LEU A 272 17.01 -3.35 -15.70
CA LEU A 272 16.76 -2.73 -17.01
C LEU A 272 15.28 -2.34 -17.15
N VAL A 273 14.38 -3.26 -16.79
CA VAL A 273 12.93 -3.05 -16.80
C VAL A 273 12.54 -1.91 -15.86
N PHE A 274 13.14 -1.84 -14.67
CA PHE A 274 12.88 -0.79 -13.70
C PHE A 274 13.16 0.61 -14.26
N GLU A 275 14.32 0.82 -14.86
CA GLU A 275 14.67 2.11 -15.45
C GLU A 275 13.75 2.48 -16.62
N GLN A 276 13.36 1.51 -17.46
CA GLN A 276 12.42 1.75 -18.56
C GLN A 276 11.01 2.07 -18.06
N ALA A 277 10.51 1.28 -17.10
CA ALA A 277 9.20 1.49 -16.49
C ALA A 277 9.12 2.87 -15.82
N LYS A 278 10.20 3.29 -15.13
CA LYS A 278 10.30 4.61 -14.51
C LYS A 278 10.09 5.73 -15.52
N VAL A 279 10.88 5.75 -16.59
CA VAL A 279 10.83 6.81 -17.61
C VAL A 279 9.44 6.91 -18.23
N HIS A 280 8.88 5.78 -18.69
CA HIS A 280 7.57 5.78 -19.35
C HIS A 280 6.41 6.13 -18.41
N PHE A 281 6.48 5.68 -17.15
CA PHE A 281 5.44 6.00 -16.17
C PHE A 281 5.47 7.47 -15.75
N GLU A 282 6.66 8.02 -15.47
CA GLU A 282 6.82 9.44 -15.10
C GLU A 282 6.36 10.37 -16.24
N GLU A 283 6.62 10.02 -17.50
CA GLU A 283 6.15 10.76 -18.67
C GLU A 283 4.61 10.86 -18.72
N VAL A 284 3.92 9.72 -18.58
CA VAL A 284 2.44 9.68 -18.62
C VAL A 284 1.83 10.34 -17.38
N LEU A 285 2.41 10.13 -16.20
CA LEU A 285 1.96 10.77 -14.97
C LEU A 285 2.04 12.30 -15.09
N CYS A 286 3.15 12.83 -15.61
CA CYS A 286 3.31 14.27 -15.85
C CYS A 286 2.23 14.80 -16.81
N LYS A 287 2.01 14.10 -17.94
CA LYS A 287 0.95 14.43 -18.91
C LYS A 287 -0.45 14.47 -18.26
N LEU A 288 -0.77 13.51 -17.39
CA LEU A 288 -2.06 13.43 -16.70
C LEU A 288 -2.21 14.54 -15.66
N GLN A 289 -1.16 14.82 -14.89
CA GLN A 289 -1.15 15.92 -13.92
C GLN A 289 -1.34 17.29 -14.60
N LEU A 290 -0.76 17.50 -15.79
CA LEU A 290 -0.99 18.70 -16.59
C LEU A 290 -2.44 18.81 -17.10
N ALA A 291 -3.07 17.69 -17.45
CA ALA A 291 -4.46 17.65 -17.92
C ALA A 291 -5.50 17.71 -16.78
N ARG A 292 -5.09 17.44 -15.53
CA ARG A 292 -5.97 17.31 -14.38
C ARG A 292 -6.86 18.54 -14.13
N PRO A 293 -6.37 19.80 -14.13
CA PRO A 293 -7.23 20.95 -13.85
C PRO A 293 -8.41 21.09 -14.84
N ALA A 294 -8.17 20.76 -16.11
CA ALA A 294 -9.21 20.77 -17.13
C ALA A 294 -10.26 19.67 -16.90
N MET A 295 -9.83 18.45 -16.54
CA MET A 295 -10.75 17.38 -16.16
C MET A 295 -11.59 17.77 -14.93
N GLU A 296 -10.96 18.34 -13.90
CA GLU A 296 -11.67 18.74 -12.69
C GLU A 296 -12.70 19.85 -12.98
N ALA A 297 -12.42 20.77 -13.90
CA ALA A 297 -13.37 21.79 -14.33
C ALA A 297 -14.61 21.18 -14.99
N VAL A 298 -14.43 20.19 -15.87
CA VAL A 298 -15.53 19.45 -16.49
C VAL A 298 -16.33 18.68 -15.43
N ILE A 299 -15.64 17.93 -14.55
CA ILE A 299 -16.30 17.15 -13.48
C ILE A 299 -17.15 18.05 -12.56
N ARG A 300 -16.65 19.23 -12.16
CA ARG A 300 -17.43 20.16 -11.31
C ARG A 300 -18.63 20.74 -12.03
N THR A 301 -18.50 21.02 -13.32
CA THR A 301 -19.57 21.63 -14.12
C THR A 301 -20.67 20.63 -14.46
N ASP A 302 -20.28 19.40 -14.81
CA ASP A 302 -21.17 18.38 -15.36
C ASP A 302 -21.40 17.20 -14.41
N MET A 303 -21.21 17.38 -13.09
CA MET A 303 -21.28 16.30 -12.09
C MET A 303 -22.57 15.47 -12.21
N ASP A 304 -23.73 16.14 -12.22
CA ASP A 304 -25.03 15.47 -12.25
C ASP A 304 -25.29 14.76 -13.59
N GLN A 305 -24.81 15.33 -14.69
CA GLN A 305 -24.91 14.77 -16.03
C GLN A 305 -24.03 13.51 -16.16
N ILE A 306 -22.81 13.54 -15.62
CA ILE A 306 -21.91 12.38 -15.57
C ILE A 306 -22.54 11.29 -14.70
N ILE A 307 -23.07 11.62 -13.51
CA ILE A 307 -23.77 10.65 -12.63
C ILE A 307 -24.97 10.03 -13.35
N THR A 308 -25.79 10.85 -14.01
CA THR A 308 -26.98 10.39 -14.75
C THR A 308 -26.60 9.47 -15.91
N SER A 309 -25.57 9.83 -16.68
CA SER A 309 -25.04 9.00 -17.77
C SER A 309 -24.50 7.67 -17.24
N LYS A 310 -23.73 7.71 -16.14
CA LYS A 310 -23.19 6.51 -15.48
C LYS A 310 -24.30 5.59 -14.96
N GLU A 311 -25.35 6.14 -14.33
CA GLU A 311 -26.49 5.31 -13.86
C GLU A 311 -27.31 4.75 -15.04
N HIS A 312 -27.45 5.49 -16.14
CA HIS A 312 -28.09 4.97 -17.35
C HIS A 312 -27.34 3.74 -17.89
N LEU A 313 -26.01 3.86 -18.03
CA LEU A 313 -25.14 2.75 -18.41
C LEU A 313 -25.25 1.59 -17.41
N ALA A 314 -25.15 1.87 -16.12
CA ALA A 314 -25.24 0.87 -15.05
C ALA A 314 -26.58 0.12 -15.10
N SER A 315 -27.70 0.81 -15.36
CA SER A 315 -29.02 0.21 -15.50
C SER A 315 -29.10 -0.77 -16.67
N LYS A 316 -28.53 -0.42 -17.83
CA LYS A 316 -28.47 -1.31 -19.01
C LYS A 316 -27.59 -2.53 -18.77
N ILE A 317 -26.42 -2.35 -18.15
CA ILE A 317 -25.54 -3.46 -17.77
C ILE A 317 -26.23 -4.36 -16.74
N ARG A 318 -26.84 -3.78 -15.70
CA ARG A 318 -27.58 -4.47 -14.63
C ARG A 318 -28.69 -5.34 -15.19
N ALA A 319 -29.50 -4.83 -16.12
CA ALA A 319 -30.54 -5.61 -16.77
C ALA A 319 -30.00 -6.86 -17.50
N PHE A 320 -28.77 -6.79 -18.02
CA PHE A 320 -28.14 -7.91 -18.72
C PHE A 320 -27.45 -8.92 -17.78
N ILE A 321 -26.78 -8.44 -16.73
CA ILE A 321 -25.91 -9.29 -15.88
C ILE A 321 -26.55 -9.77 -14.58
N LEU A 322 -27.44 -8.97 -13.98
CA LEU A 322 -27.89 -9.19 -12.61
C LEU A 322 -28.47 -10.60 -12.37
N PRO A 323 -29.33 -11.16 -13.25
CA PRO A 323 -29.87 -12.51 -13.03
C PRO A 323 -28.78 -13.59 -12.96
N LYS A 324 -27.71 -13.45 -13.74
CA LYS A 324 -26.59 -14.41 -13.77
C LYS A 324 -25.67 -14.22 -12.57
N ALA A 325 -25.38 -12.97 -12.23
CA ALA A 325 -24.56 -12.62 -11.08
C ALA A 325 -25.20 -13.08 -9.76
N GLU A 326 -26.50 -12.83 -9.55
CA GLU A 326 -27.21 -13.24 -8.33
C GLU A 326 -27.23 -14.77 -8.14
N VAL A 327 -27.42 -15.53 -9.22
CA VAL A 327 -27.33 -17.00 -9.18
C VAL A 327 -25.92 -17.44 -8.79
N CYS A 328 -24.89 -16.80 -9.37
CA CYS A 328 -23.50 -17.11 -9.06
C CYS A 328 -23.16 -16.80 -7.59
N VAL A 329 -23.57 -15.62 -7.09
CA VAL A 329 -23.37 -15.21 -5.70
C VAL A 329 -24.04 -16.19 -4.75
N ARG A 330 -25.33 -16.47 -4.94
CA ARG A 330 -26.10 -17.37 -4.07
C ARG A 330 -25.52 -18.78 -4.00
N ASN A 331 -25.05 -19.31 -5.13
CA ASN A 331 -24.61 -20.71 -5.20
C ASN A 331 -23.12 -20.90 -4.86
N HIS A 332 -22.29 -19.90 -5.14
CA HIS A 332 -20.83 -20.08 -5.11
C HIS A 332 -20.07 -19.09 -4.22
N VAL A 333 -20.72 -18.04 -3.72
CA VAL A 333 -20.07 -17.03 -2.86
C VAL A 333 -20.71 -16.99 -1.48
N GLN A 334 -22.02 -16.73 -1.42
CA GLN A 334 -22.77 -16.53 -0.18
C GLN A 334 -22.58 -17.64 0.87
N PRO A 335 -22.52 -18.94 0.51
CA PRO A 335 -22.27 -20.02 1.49
C PRO A 335 -20.89 -19.97 2.17
N TYR A 336 -19.90 -19.32 1.55
CA TYR A 336 -18.52 -19.31 2.02
C TYR A 336 -18.12 -18.00 2.72
N ILE A 337 -18.92 -16.93 2.58
CA ILE A 337 -18.65 -15.62 3.22
C ILE A 337 -18.40 -15.79 4.73
N PRO A 338 -19.23 -16.50 5.52
CA PRO A 338 -19.01 -16.62 6.97
C PRO A 338 -17.68 -17.33 7.31
N SER A 339 -17.30 -18.34 6.53
CA SER A 339 -16.06 -19.10 6.75
C SER A 339 -14.82 -18.27 6.42
N ILE A 340 -14.82 -17.54 5.30
CA ILE A 340 -13.74 -16.62 4.95
C ILE A 340 -13.61 -15.52 6.02
N LEU A 341 -14.76 -14.96 6.43
CA LEU A 341 -14.80 -13.90 7.42
C LEU A 341 -14.24 -14.36 8.78
N GLU A 342 -14.65 -15.54 9.28
CA GLU A 342 -14.14 -16.06 10.55
C GLU A 342 -12.62 -16.32 10.50
N ALA A 343 -12.12 -16.89 9.39
CA ALA A 343 -10.67 -17.12 9.19
C ALA A 343 -9.85 -15.82 9.21
N LEU A 344 -10.41 -14.72 8.68
CA LEU A 344 -9.79 -13.40 8.75
C LEU A 344 -9.93 -12.76 10.14
N MET A 345 -11.10 -12.89 10.78
CA MET A 345 -11.44 -12.21 12.02
C MET A 345 -10.58 -12.66 13.19
N VAL A 346 -10.33 -13.96 13.33
CA VAL A 346 -9.59 -14.55 14.47
C VAL A 346 -8.18 -13.94 14.61
N PRO A 347 -7.25 -14.11 13.64
CA PRO A 347 -5.89 -13.60 13.77
C PRO A 347 -5.85 -12.07 13.79
N THR A 348 -6.69 -11.40 12.99
CA THR A 348 -6.74 -9.94 12.94
C THR A 348 -7.13 -9.36 14.29
N SER A 349 -8.18 -9.89 14.92
CA SER A 349 -8.66 -9.33 16.19
C SER A 349 -7.72 -9.64 17.35
N GLN A 350 -7.04 -10.80 17.32
CA GLN A 350 -5.96 -11.11 18.26
C GLN A 350 -4.81 -10.11 18.13
N GLY A 351 -4.37 -9.78 16.91
CA GLY A 351 -3.30 -8.79 16.71
C GLY A 351 -3.68 -7.39 17.19
N PHE A 352 -4.91 -6.92 16.94
CA PHE A 352 -5.37 -5.63 17.47
C PHE A 352 -5.55 -5.64 19.00
N THR A 353 -5.87 -6.79 19.59
CA THR A 353 -5.91 -6.92 21.06
C THR A 353 -4.50 -6.85 21.63
N GLU A 354 -3.54 -7.54 21.01
CA GLU A 354 -2.13 -7.49 21.40
C GLU A 354 -1.55 -6.07 21.28
N VAL A 355 -1.89 -5.31 20.23
CA VAL A 355 -1.52 -3.87 20.12
C VAL A 355 -2.03 -3.10 21.33
N ARG A 356 -3.29 -3.29 21.71
CA ARG A 356 -3.90 -2.63 22.88
C ARG A 356 -3.14 -2.96 24.17
N ASP A 357 -2.76 -4.23 24.33
CA ASP A 357 -2.09 -4.73 25.53
C ASP A 357 -0.63 -4.24 25.61
N VAL A 358 0.10 -4.23 24.49
CA VAL A 358 1.44 -3.65 24.40
C VAL A 358 1.40 -2.16 24.73
N PHE A 359 0.46 -1.40 24.14
CA PHE A 359 0.29 0.01 24.45
C PHE A 359 -0.01 0.25 25.95
N PHE A 360 -0.96 -0.50 26.50
CA PHE A 360 -1.31 -0.41 27.93
C PHE A 360 -0.11 -0.68 28.83
N LYS A 361 0.64 -1.75 28.54
CA LYS A 361 1.83 -2.13 29.29
C LYS A 361 2.88 -1.03 29.26
N GLU A 362 3.21 -0.52 28.08
CA GLU A 362 4.27 0.49 27.91
C GLU A 362 3.94 1.82 28.59
N VAL A 363 2.68 2.27 28.53
CA VAL A 363 2.24 3.45 29.27
C VAL A 363 2.24 3.21 30.78
N THR A 364 1.88 2.01 31.23
CA THR A 364 1.88 1.64 32.65
C THR A 364 3.31 1.58 33.20
N ASP A 365 4.23 0.98 32.45
CA ASP A 365 5.65 0.90 32.79
C ASP A 365 6.26 2.31 32.84
N MET A 366 5.94 3.17 31.88
CA MET A 366 6.31 4.59 31.93
C MET A 366 5.79 5.27 33.21
N ASN A 367 4.50 5.10 33.53
CA ASN A 367 3.91 5.71 34.72
C ASN A 367 4.60 5.25 36.00
N LEU A 368 4.95 3.96 36.09
CA LEU A 368 5.69 3.40 37.23
C LEU A 368 7.11 4.00 37.32
N ASN A 369 7.81 4.15 36.19
CA ASN A 369 9.15 4.73 36.16
C ASN A 369 9.15 6.22 36.54
N VAL A 370 8.15 6.99 36.09
CA VAL A 370 7.95 8.39 36.48
C VAL A 370 7.76 8.53 38.00
N ILE A 371 7.06 7.57 38.63
CA ILE A 371 6.90 7.53 40.10
C ILE A 371 8.24 7.26 40.79
N ASN A 372 9.06 6.35 40.24
CA ASN A 372 10.28 5.84 40.88
C ASN A 372 11.52 6.72 40.67
N GLU A 373 11.68 7.40 39.52
CA GLU A 373 12.99 7.88 39.06
C GLU A 373 13.13 9.41 38.88
N GLY A 374 12.16 10.21 39.30
CA GLY A 374 12.33 11.68 39.36
C GLY A 374 11.09 12.53 39.08
N GLY A 375 9.92 11.94 38.82
CA GLY A 375 8.73 12.73 38.48
C GLY A 375 8.78 13.30 37.06
N ILE A 376 8.34 14.54 36.87
CA ILE A 376 8.14 15.17 35.55
C ILE A 376 9.46 15.29 34.77
N ASP A 377 10.60 15.43 35.45
CA ASP A 377 11.91 15.69 34.82
C ASP A 377 12.37 14.52 33.91
N LYS A 378 11.91 13.30 34.16
CA LYS A 378 12.18 12.13 33.30
C LYS A 378 11.09 11.83 32.28
N LEU A 379 9.96 12.55 32.33
CA LEU A 379 8.82 12.28 31.46
C LEU A 379 9.14 12.50 29.99
N GLY A 380 9.95 13.51 29.66
CA GLY A 380 10.38 13.77 28.28
C GLY A 380 11.12 12.60 27.65
N GLU A 381 12.10 12.02 28.36
CA GLU A 381 12.87 10.85 27.92
C GLU A 381 11.97 9.62 27.69
N TYR A 382 10.97 9.43 28.57
CA TYR A 382 10.02 8.34 28.42
C TYR A 382 9.03 8.55 27.27
N MET A 383 8.54 9.76 27.08
CA MET A 383 7.65 10.12 25.98
C MET A 383 8.35 9.99 24.63
N GLU A 384 9.63 10.35 24.55
CA GLU A 384 10.46 10.16 23.36
C GLU A 384 10.61 8.68 22.98
N LYS A 385 10.76 7.79 23.98
CA LYS A 385 10.78 6.34 23.73
C LYS A 385 9.41 5.81 23.34
N LEU A 386 8.34 6.30 23.99
CA LEU A 386 6.97 5.86 23.75
C LEU A 386 6.45 6.30 22.38
N SER A 387 6.82 7.49 21.90
CA SER A 387 6.41 8.00 20.58
C SER A 387 6.92 7.12 19.43
N GLN A 388 7.99 6.37 19.66
CA GLN A 388 8.59 5.41 18.71
C GLN A 388 8.01 3.98 18.83
N LEU A 389 7.06 3.73 19.75
CA LEU A 389 6.59 2.38 20.06
C LEU A 389 6.04 1.64 18.83
N ALA A 390 5.29 2.34 17.96
CA ALA A 390 4.74 1.77 16.73
C ALA A 390 5.81 1.25 15.75
N TYR A 391 7.04 1.75 15.87
CA TYR A 391 8.16 1.42 15.00
C TYR A 391 9.23 0.57 15.71
N HIS A 392 8.98 0.19 16.96
CA HIS A 392 9.93 -0.57 17.77
C HIS A 392 10.01 -2.04 17.30
N PRO A 393 11.15 -2.50 16.73
CA PRO A 393 11.21 -3.75 15.98
C PRO A 393 10.93 -5.01 16.79
N LEU A 394 11.01 -4.98 18.12
CA LEU A 394 10.72 -6.14 18.98
C LEU A 394 9.38 -6.08 19.70
N LYS A 395 8.87 -4.87 19.99
CA LYS A 395 7.66 -4.71 20.80
C LYS A 395 6.41 -4.92 19.95
N MET A 396 6.48 -4.57 18.66
CA MET A 396 5.40 -4.80 17.71
C MET A 396 5.36 -6.22 17.15
N GLN A 397 6.41 -7.04 17.32
CA GLN A 397 6.43 -8.38 16.72
C GLN A 397 5.35 -9.29 17.28
N SER A 398 5.09 -9.25 18.60
CA SER A 398 4.02 -10.07 19.18
C SER A 398 2.65 -9.75 18.56
N CYS A 399 2.43 -8.49 18.15
CA CYS A 399 1.24 -8.07 17.44
C CYS A 399 1.19 -8.66 16.03
N TYR A 400 2.31 -8.56 15.29
CA TYR A 400 2.41 -9.01 13.91
C TYR A 400 2.33 -10.54 13.75
N GLU A 401 2.92 -11.27 14.69
CA GLU A 401 2.93 -12.74 14.72
C GLU A 401 1.52 -13.33 14.80
N LYS A 402 0.54 -12.60 15.37
CA LYS A 402 -0.87 -13.05 15.40
C LYS A 402 -1.46 -13.27 14.02
N MET A 403 -0.90 -12.63 12.98
CA MET A 403 -1.34 -12.84 11.59
C MET A 403 -0.72 -14.07 10.94
N GLU A 404 0.33 -14.67 11.51
CA GLU A 404 1.01 -15.80 10.86
C GLU A 404 0.16 -17.06 10.70
N PRO A 405 -0.73 -17.41 11.65
CA PRO A 405 -1.68 -18.50 11.51
C PRO A 405 -2.78 -18.28 10.45
N LEU A 406 -2.88 -17.10 9.81
CA LEU A 406 -3.91 -16.86 8.80
C LEU A 406 -3.78 -17.83 7.62
N ARG A 407 -4.78 -18.71 7.50
CA ARG A 407 -4.99 -19.63 6.40
C ARG A 407 -6.41 -19.48 5.85
N LEU A 408 -6.53 -19.63 4.54
CA LEU A 408 -7.83 -19.69 3.83
C LEU A 408 -7.98 -21.10 3.22
N ASP A 409 -7.81 -22.13 4.06
CA ASP A 409 -7.72 -23.53 3.65
C ASP A 409 -8.98 -23.98 2.89
N GLY A 410 -8.78 -24.67 1.77
CA GLY A 410 -9.86 -25.11 0.87
C GLY A 410 -10.55 -23.98 0.09
N LEU A 411 -10.42 -22.72 0.50
CA LEU A 411 -11.01 -21.55 -0.14
C LEU A 411 -10.07 -20.94 -1.19
N GLN A 412 -8.74 -21.04 -1.00
CA GLN A 412 -7.75 -20.54 -1.97
C GLN A 412 -7.94 -21.15 -3.36
N GLN A 413 -8.09 -22.48 -3.45
CA GLN A 413 -8.30 -23.16 -4.74
C GLN A 413 -9.66 -22.81 -5.36
N ARG A 414 -10.68 -22.53 -4.53
CA ARG A 414 -12.03 -22.21 -5.00
C ARG A 414 -12.14 -20.78 -5.53
N PHE A 415 -11.51 -19.84 -4.83
CA PHE A 415 -11.54 -18.41 -5.15
C PHE A 415 -10.30 -17.92 -5.91
N ASP A 416 -9.38 -18.82 -6.27
CA ASP A 416 -8.13 -18.51 -6.97
C ASP A 416 -7.26 -17.50 -6.21
N VAL A 417 -7.23 -17.61 -4.87
CA VAL A 417 -6.43 -16.72 -4.01
C VAL A 417 -5.00 -17.27 -3.96
N SER A 418 -4.08 -16.58 -4.64
CA SER A 418 -2.69 -17.03 -4.80
C SER A 418 -1.91 -17.09 -3.50
N SER A 419 -2.18 -16.19 -2.54
CA SER A 419 -1.52 -16.14 -1.24
C SER A 419 -2.35 -15.37 -0.21
N THR A 420 -2.23 -15.71 1.08
CA THR A 420 -2.77 -14.90 2.19
C THR A 420 -1.86 -13.74 2.60
N SER A 421 -0.66 -13.64 2.01
CA SER A 421 0.38 -12.66 2.40
C SER A 421 -0.11 -11.22 2.32
N VAL A 422 -0.88 -10.86 1.28
CA VAL A 422 -1.44 -9.51 1.12
C VAL A 422 -2.33 -9.10 2.30
N PHE A 423 -3.19 -10.01 2.76
CA PHE A 423 -4.07 -9.74 3.91
C PHE A 423 -3.29 -9.70 5.23
N LYS A 424 -2.30 -10.57 5.42
CA LYS A 424 -1.41 -10.53 6.58
C LYS A 424 -0.70 -9.18 6.67
N GLN A 425 -0.07 -8.78 5.58
CA GLN A 425 0.68 -7.54 5.51
C GLN A 425 -0.22 -6.33 5.80
N ARG A 426 -1.37 -6.25 5.15
CA ARG A 426 -2.28 -5.11 5.31
C ARG A 426 -2.84 -5.01 6.73
N ALA A 427 -3.20 -6.13 7.34
CA ALA A 427 -3.60 -6.15 8.75
C ALA A 427 -2.47 -5.66 9.67
N GLN A 428 -1.23 -6.10 9.43
CA GLN A 428 -0.06 -5.64 10.21
C GLN A 428 0.22 -4.14 10.02
N ILE A 429 0.02 -3.59 8.81
CA ILE A 429 0.11 -2.14 8.57
C ILE A 429 -0.93 -1.40 9.41
N HIS A 430 -2.20 -1.83 9.40
CA HIS A 430 -3.24 -1.21 10.23
C HIS A 430 -2.94 -1.32 11.73
N MET A 431 -2.38 -2.43 12.19
CA MET A 431 -1.92 -2.58 13.58
C MET A 431 -0.87 -1.51 13.94
N ARG A 432 0.09 -1.26 13.03
CA ARG A 432 1.10 -0.21 13.21
C ARG A 432 0.49 1.19 13.26
N GLU A 433 -0.40 1.49 12.33
CA GLU A 433 -1.09 2.78 12.27
C GLU A 433 -1.92 3.04 13.52
N GLN A 434 -2.65 2.04 14.02
CA GLN A 434 -3.44 2.17 15.24
C GLN A 434 -2.56 2.33 16.49
N MET A 435 -1.38 1.68 16.54
CA MET A 435 -0.40 1.93 17.60
C MET A 435 0.11 3.38 17.56
N ASP A 436 0.52 3.89 16.39
CA ASP A 436 1.02 5.27 16.26
C ASP A 436 -0.06 6.30 16.63
N ASN A 437 -1.30 6.08 16.16
CA ASN A 437 -2.44 6.92 16.52
C ASN A 437 -2.72 6.90 18.03
N ALA A 438 -2.60 5.74 18.70
CA ALA A 438 -2.79 5.62 20.13
C ALA A 438 -1.71 6.39 20.92
N VAL A 439 -0.43 6.20 20.59
CA VAL A 439 0.66 6.91 21.27
C VAL A 439 0.62 8.41 21.00
N TYR A 440 0.31 8.83 19.78
CA TYR A 440 0.20 10.25 19.42
C TYR A 440 -0.97 10.93 20.14
N THR A 441 -2.12 10.24 20.22
CA THR A 441 -3.28 10.75 20.99
C THR A 441 -2.93 10.86 22.47
N PHE A 442 -2.26 9.85 23.03
CA PHE A 442 -1.83 9.86 24.42
C PHE A 442 -0.85 11.01 24.71
N GLU A 443 0.18 11.17 23.88
CA GLU A 443 1.15 12.26 23.95
C GLU A 443 0.48 13.64 23.93
N THR A 444 -0.43 13.84 22.98
CA THR A 444 -1.15 15.11 22.80
C THR A 444 -2.04 15.43 24.01
N LEU A 445 -2.77 14.44 24.53
CA LEU A 445 -3.64 14.62 25.69
C LEU A 445 -2.84 14.83 26.98
N LEU A 446 -1.71 14.13 27.13
CA LEU A 446 -0.83 14.29 28.29
C LEU A 446 -0.21 15.67 28.32
N HIS A 447 0.29 16.17 27.19
CA HIS A 447 0.88 17.51 27.09
C HIS A 447 -0.11 18.62 27.51
N GLN A 448 -1.38 18.48 27.14
CA GLN A 448 -2.43 19.41 27.57
C GLN A 448 -2.68 19.38 29.07
N GLU A 449 -2.67 18.20 29.67
CA GLU A 449 -2.87 18.05 31.12
C GLU A 449 -1.68 18.57 31.91
N LEU A 450 -0.45 18.39 31.40
CA LEU A 450 0.77 18.97 31.99
C LEU A 450 0.76 20.50 31.98
N GLY A 451 0.12 21.13 31.00
CA GLY A 451 -0.06 22.58 30.95
C GLY A 451 -0.81 23.16 32.17
N LYS A 452 -1.46 22.31 32.98
CA LYS A 452 -2.16 22.69 34.22
C LYS A 452 -1.26 22.64 35.46
N GLY A 453 -0.02 22.16 35.34
CA GLY A 453 0.95 22.08 36.45
C GLY A 453 0.58 21.07 37.54
N PRO A 454 0.32 19.79 37.22
CA PRO A 454 -0.09 18.79 38.22
C PRO A 454 1.04 18.44 39.20
N THR A 455 0.70 18.16 40.46
CA THR A 455 1.62 17.53 41.42
C THR A 455 1.95 16.08 41.02
N LYS A 456 2.98 15.48 41.63
CA LYS A 456 3.42 14.10 41.32
C LYS A 456 2.28 13.06 41.46
N GLU A 457 1.46 13.16 42.50
CA GLU A 457 0.32 12.24 42.72
C GLU A 457 -0.82 12.48 41.72
N GLU A 458 -1.06 13.75 41.37
CA GLU A 458 -2.05 14.13 40.36
C GLU A 458 -1.61 13.71 38.95
N LEU A 459 -0.31 13.72 38.67
CA LEU A 459 0.26 13.28 37.40
C LEU A 459 0.00 11.80 37.16
N CYS A 460 0.26 10.94 38.14
CA CYS A 460 0.00 9.49 38.02
C CYS A 460 -1.49 9.21 37.74
N LYS A 461 -2.38 9.86 38.50
CA LYS A 461 -3.84 9.75 38.28
C LYS A 461 -4.25 10.29 36.92
N SER A 462 -3.60 11.35 36.45
CA SER A 462 -3.87 11.94 35.15
C SER A 462 -3.41 11.06 33.99
N ILE A 463 -2.21 10.47 34.08
CA ILE A 463 -1.70 9.50 33.11
C ILE A 463 -2.66 8.30 33.00
N GLN A 464 -3.10 7.73 34.12
CA GLN A 464 -4.07 6.63 34.13
C GLN A 464 -5.41 7.03 33.49
N ARG A 465 -5.94 8.21 33.84
CA ARG A 465 -7.19 8.72 33.27
C ARG A 465 -7.09 8.94 31.75
N ILE A 466 -5.96 9.48 31.28
CA ILE A 466 -5.70 9.69 29.86
C ILE A 466 -5.54 8.36 29.15
N LEU A 467 -4.81 7.41 29.73
CA LEU A 467 -4.68 6.04 29.22
C LEU A 467 -6.07 5.40 29.03
N GLU A 468 -6.93 5.42 30.04
CA GLU A 468 -8.30 4.90 29.94
C GLU A 468 -9.12 5.58 28.83
N ARG A 469 -8.95 6.90 28.69
CA ARG A 469 -9.62 7.68 27.63
C ARG A 469 -9.11 7.27 26.24
N VAL A 470 -7.81 7.09 26.07
CA VAL A 470 -7.20 6.66 24.80
C VAL A 470 -7.61 5.23 24.47
N LEU A 471 -7.66 4.31 25.45
CA LEU A 471 -8.11 2.94 25.24
C LEU A 471 -9.56 2.88 24.74
N LYS A 472 -10.47 3.70 25.28
CA LYS A 472 -11.85 3.78 24.79
C LYS A 472 -11.93 4.23 23.33
N LYS A 473 -11.08 5.19 22.94
CA LYS A 473 -10.97 5.67 21.56
C LYS A 473 -10.38 4.61 20.63
N TYR A 474 -9.31 3.95 21.08
CA TYR A 474 -8.68 2.83 20.39
C TYR A 474 -9.66 1.69 20.15
N ASP A 475 -10.44 1.28 21.15
CA ASP A 475 -11.38 0.17 21.01
C ASP A 475 -12.43 0.48 19.91
N TYR A 476 -12.87 1.74 19.81
CA TYR A 476 -13.80 2.19 18.77
C TYR A 476 -13.17 2.17 17.38
N ASP A 477 -12.01 2.82 17.22
CA ASP A 477 -11.32 2.91 15.94
C ASP A 477 -10.84 1.54 15.46
N SER A 478 -10.34 0.69 16.37
CA SER A 478 -9.97 -0.71 16.11
C SER A 478 -11.15 -1.49 15.52
N SER A 479 -12.35 -1.37 16.09
CA SER A 479 -13.55 -2.01 15.54
C SER A 479 -13.88 -1.47 14.14
N SER A 480 -13.83 -0.16 13.95
CA SER A 480 -14.13 0.50 12.66
C SER A 480 -13.14 0.12 11.55
N VAL A 481 -11.85 0.11 11.86
CA VAL A 481 -10.77 -0.31 10.94
C VAL A 481 -10.92 -1.78 10.59
N ARG A 482 -11.13 -2.67 11.57
CA ARG A 482 -11.27 -4.11 11.31
C ARG A 482 -12.49 -4.44 10.45
N LYS A 483 -13.66 -3.83 10.69
CA LYS A 483 -14.85 -4.03 9.82
C LYS A 483 -14.58 -3.62 8.37
N ARG A 484 -13.93 -2.47 8.17
CA ARG A 484 -13.55 -1.99 6.84
C ARG A 484 -12.58 -2.95 6.18
N PHE A 485 -11.54 -3.37 6.88
CA PHE A 485 -10.59 -4.37 6.41
C PHE A 485 -11.28 -5.70 6.02
N PHE A 486 -12.21 -6.21 6.84
CA PHE A 486 -12.94 -7.44 6.52
C PHE A 486 -13.83 -7.30 5.29
N ARG A 487 -14.54 -6.18 5.15
CA ARG A 487 -15.35 -5.87 3.96
C ARG A 487 -14.48 -5.85 2.72
N GLU A 488 -13.35 -5.14 2.76
CA GLU A 488 -12.44 -5.01 1.63
C GLU A 488 -11.76 -6.33 1.28
N ALA A 489 -11.32 -7.10 2.27
CA ALA A 489 -10.73 -8.42 2.04
C ALA A 489 -11.74 -9.39 1.41
N LEU A 490 -12.99 -9.41 1.89
CA LEU A 490 -14.06 -10.22 1.29
C LEU A 490 -14.33 -9.79 -0.16
N LEU A 491 -14.35 -8.49 -0.46
CA LEU A 491 -14.50 -8.01 -1.83
C LEU A 491 -13.31 -8.43 -2.72
N GLN A 492 -12.07 -8.26 -2.24
CA GLN A 492 -10.86 -8.65 -2.97
C GLN A 492 -10.78 -10.17 -3.24
N ILE A 493 -11.41 -11.00 -2.41
CA ILE A 493 -11.52 -12.45 -2.62
C ILE A 493 -12.66 -12.79 -3.58
N THR A 494 -13.84 -12.19 -3.39
CA THR A 494 -15.07 -12.64 -4.06
C THR A 494 -15.29 -12.00 -5.43
N ILE A 495 -14.92 -10.73 -5.63
CA ILE A 495 -15.13 -10.03 -6.90
C ILE A 495 -14.33 -10.65 -8.04
N PRO A 496 -13.01 -10.92 -7.93
CA PRO A 496 -12.29 -11.51 -9.04
C PRO A 496 -12.82 -12.89 -9.43
N PHE A 497 -13.26 -13.68 -8.46
CA PHE A 497 -13.94 -14.96 -8.72
C PHE A 497 -15.23 -14.77 -9.52
N LEU A 498 -16.10 -13.83 -9.13
CA LEU A 498 -17.32 -13.52 -9.86
C LEU A 498 -17.03 -13.04 -11.28
N LEU A 499 -16.10 -12.11 -11.44
CA LEU A 499 -15.70 -11.59 -12.75
C LEU A 499 -15.17 -12.70 -13.66
N LYS A 500 -14.34 -13.61 -13.14
CA LYS A 500 -13.84 -14.78 -13.87
C LYS A 500 -14.98 -15.73 -14.29
N LYS A 501 -15.95 -15.98 -13.41
CA LYS A 501 -17.11 -16.84 -13.71
C LYS A 501 -18.08 -16.22 -14.72
N LEU A 502 -18.22 -14.90 -14.69
CA LEU A 502 -19.12 -14.15 -15.57
C LEU A 502 -18.47 -13.80 -16.92
N ALA A 503 -17.13 -13.76 -16.99
CA ALA A 503 -16.36 -13.37 -18.17
C ALA A 503 -16.80 -14.07 -19.48
N PRO A 504 -17.03 -15.40 -19.54
CA PRO A 504 -17.44 -16.07 -20.78
C PRO A 504 -18.78 -15.58 -21.34
N THR A 505 -19.65 -15.04 -20.47
CA THR A 505 -20.96 -14.52 -20.88
C THR A 505 -20.95 -13.01 -21.13
N CYS A 506 -19.99 -12.29 -20.55
CA CYS A 506 -20.03 -10.83 -20.50
C CYS A 506 -18.98 -10.18 -21.40
N LYS A 507 -17.75 -10.70 -21.47
CA LYS A 507 -16.63 -10.02 -22.14
C LYS A 507 -16.93 -9.64 -23.59
N SER A 508 -17.60 -10.50 -24.36
CA SER A 508 -17.98 -10.22 -25.75
C SER A 508 -19.10 -9.20 -25.89
N GLU A 509 -19.94 -9.05 -24.86
CA GLU A 509 -21.12 -8.19 -24.87
C GLU A 509 -20.85 -6.80 -24.28
N LEU A 510 -19.79 -6.63 -23.48
CA LEU A 510 -19.47 -5.33 -22.87
C LEU A 510 -19.24 -4.21 -23.89
N PRO A 511 -18.46 -4.39 -24.98
CA PRO A 511 -18.18 -3.31 -25.93
C PRO A 511 -19.40 -2.66 -26.56
N ARG A 512 -20.53 -3.39 -26.67
CA ARG A 512 -21.77 -2.84 -27.23
C ARG A 512 -22.37 -1.72 -26.38
N PHE A 513 -22.02 -1.64 -25.09
CA PHE A 513 -22.51 -0.60 -24.20
C PHE A 513 -21.69 0.70 -24.32
N GLN A 514 -20.58 0.70 -25.06
CA GLN A 514 -19.76 1.90 -25.26
C GLN A 514 -20.53 3.01 -25.97
N GLU A 515 -21.47 2.66 -26.86
CA GLU A 515 -22.31 3.61 -27.58
C GLU A 515 -23.26 4.42 -26.66
N LEU A 516 -23.44 3.98 -25.41
CA LEU A 516 -24.27 4.66 -24.42
C LEU A 516 -23.51 5.75 -23.65
N ILE A 517 -22.20 5.85 -23.85
CA ILE A 517 -21.34 6.82 -23.18
C ILE A 517 -21.16 8.02 -24.10
N PHE A 518 -21.52 9.21 -23.63
CA PHE A 518 -21.23 10.45 -24.34
C PHE A 518 -19.72 10.64 -24.47
N GLU A 519 -19.25 11.04 -25.65
CA GLU A 519 -17.82 11.17 -25.96
C GLU A 519 -17.09 12.09 -24.97
N ASP A 520 -17.73 13.19 -24.59
CA ASP A 520 -17.20 14.15 -23.62
C ASP A 520 -17.01 13.56 -22.22
N PHE A 521 -17.72 12.47 -21.88
CA PHE A 521 -17.66 11.79 -20.59
C PHE A 521 -16.88 10.47 -20.62
N ALA A 522 -16.36 10.06 -21.79
CA ALA A 522 -15.65 8.79 -21.95
C ALA A 522 -14.38 8.67 -21.08
N ARG A 523 -13.84 9.80 -20.59
CA ARG A 523 -12.70 9.82 -19.65
C ARG A 523 -13.11 9.53 -18.19
N PHE A 524 -14.39 9.67 -17.85
CA PHE A 524 -14.90 9.55 -16.48
C PHE A 524 -15.78 8.32 -16.29
N ILE A 525 -16.28 7.76 -17.40
CA ILE A 525 -17.17 6.60 -17.41
C ILE A 525 -16.57 5.55 -18.34
N LEU A 526 -16.27 4.38 -17.78
CA LEU A 526 -15.83 3.20 -18.53
C LEU A 526 -16.85 2.07 -18.35
N VAL A 527 -17.08 1.31 -19.43
CA VAL A 527 -17.99 0.16 -19.41
C VAL A 527 -17.52 -0.88 -18.41
N GLU A 528 -16.23 -1.22 -18.43
CA GLU A 528 -15.61 -2.22 -17.56
C GLU A 528 -15.75 -1.84 -16.09
N ASN A 529 -15.43 -0.60 -15.71
CA ASN A 529 -15.60 -0.12 -14.32
C ASN A 529 -17.07 -0.15 -13.90
N THR A 530 -17.98 0.31 -14.75
CA THR A 530 -19.42 0.31 -14.44
C THR A 530 -19.96 -1.10 -14.30
N TYR A 531 -19.48 -2.04 -15.12
CA TYR A 531 -19.79 -3.47 -15.00
C TYR A 531 -19.28 -4.05 -13.69
N GLU A 532 -18.03 -3.78 -13.30
CA GLU A 532 -17.49 -4.26 -12.03
C GLU A 532 -18.21 -3.66 -10.83
N GLU A 533 -18.60 -2.39 -10.87
CA GLU A 533 -19.43 -1.76 -9.85
C GLU A 533 -20.78 -2.48 -9.73
N VAL A 534 -21.44 -2.79 -10.84
CA VAL A 534 -22.70 -3.55 -10.85
C VAL A 534 -22.50 -4.95 -10.23
N VAL A 535 -21.43 -5.66 -10.60
CA VAL A 535 -21.12 -6.97 -10.00
C VAL A 535 -20.84 -6.83 -8.50
N LEU A 536 -20.11 -5.80 -8.09
CA LEU A 536 -19.79 -5.51 -6.70
C LEU A 536 -21.05 -5.30 -5.86
N GLN A 537 -22.05 -4.59 -6.38
CA GLN A 537 -23.31 -4.39 -5.67
C GLN A 537 -24.06 -5.71 -5.40
N THR A 538 -23.88 -6.75 -6.23
CA THR A 538 -24.57 -8.04 -6.06
C THR A 538 -24.15 -8.81 -4.81
N VAL A 539 -22.89 -8.65 -4.37
CA VAL A 539 -22.34 -9.33 -3.19
C VAL A 539 -22.22 -8.40 -1.97
N MET A 540 -22.26 -7.08 -2.19
CA MET A 540 -22.10 -6.07 -1.13
C MET A 540 -23.11 -6.26 0.00
N LYS A 541 -24.38 -6.56 -0.33
CA LYS A 541 -25.44 -6.80 0.67
C LYS A 541 -25.08 -7.95 1.60
N ASP A 542 -24.65 -9.09 1.05
CA ASP A 542 -24.33 -10.29 1.83
C ASP A 542 -23.07 -10.08 2.69
N ILE A 543 -22.05 -9.39 2.16
CA ILE A 543 -20.84 -9.04 2.91
C ILE A 543 -21.16 -8.10 4.08
N LEU A 544 -21.89 -7.02 3.82
CA LEU A 544 -22.27 -6.06 4.86
C LEU A 544 -23.11 -6.74 5.94
N GLN A 545 -24.05 -7.60 5.53
CA GLN A 545 -24.88 -8.36 6.47
C GLN A 545 -24.04 -9.32 7.32
N ALA A 546 -23.10 -10.06 6.73
CA ALA A 546 -22.24 -10.99 7.46
C ALA A 546 -21.34 -10.27 8.49
N VAL A 547 -20.72 -9.15 8.11
CA VAL A 547 -19.90 -8.34 9.02
C VAL A 547 -20.76 -7.71 10.12
N LYS A 548 -21.97 -7.24 9.78
CA LYS A 548 -22.93 -6.70 10.74
C LYS A 548 -23.39 -7.76 11.74
N GLU A 549 -23.69 -8.98 11.29
CA GLU A 549 -24.08 -10.10 12.17
C GLU A 549 -22.96 -10.47 13.14
N ALA A 550 -21.72 -10.53 12.65
CA ALA A 550 -20.56 -10.76 13.51
C ALA A 550 -20.41 -9.67 14.59
N ALA A 551 -20.62 -8.41 14.23
CA ALA A 551 -20.63 -7.29 15.17
C ALA A 551 -21.82 -7.33 16.16
N VAL A 552 -23.01 -7.73 15.72
CA VAL A 552 -24.19 -7.90 16.58
C VAL A 552 -23.96 -8.95 17.65
N GLN A 553 -23.25 -10.01 17.30
CA GLN A 553 -22.84 -11.11 18.18
C GLN A 553 -21.64 -10.76 19.08
N ARG A 554 -21.08 -9.54 18.95
CA ARG A 554 -19.84 -9.11 19.64
C ARG A 554 -18.67 -10.07 19.42
N LYS A 555 -18.67 -10.78 18.28
CA LYS A 555 -17.57 -11.69 17.95
C LYS A 555 -16.29 -10.89 17.87
N HIS A 556 -15.26 -11.37 18.56
CA HIS A 556 -13.92 -10.78 18.54
C HIS A 556 -13.91 -9.26 18.83
N ASN A 557 -14.74 -8.78 19.77
CA ASN A 557 -14.80 -7.37 20.19
C ASN A 557 -15.11 -6.38 19.05
N LEU A 558 -16.01 -6.75 18.13
CA LEU A 558 -16.57 -5.81 17.15
C LEU A 558 -17.78 -5.08 17.75
N TYR A 559 -17.83 -3.76 17.61
CA TYR A 559 -18.96 -2.94 18.04
C TYR A 559 -20.07 -2.90 17.01
N ARG A 560 -21.31 -2.67 17.44
CA ARG A 560 -22.43 -2.40 16.52
C ARG A 560 -22.27 -0.99 15.93
N ASP A 561 -22.78 -0.79 14.72
CA ASP A 561 -22.75 0.53 14.07
C ASP A 561 -23.54 1.60 14.84
N SER A 562 -24.48 1.17 15.70
CA SER A 562 -25.26 2.04 16.58
C SER A 562 -24.50 2.55 17.80
N VAL A 563 -23.28 2.05 18.07
CA VAL A 563 -22.47 2.54 19.17
C VAL A 563 -21.91 3.89 18.76
N VAL A 564 -22.38 4.96 19.41
CA VAL A 564 -21.80 6.30 19.29
C VAL A 564 -21.18 6.64 20.64
N LEU A 565 -19.87 6.88 20.67
CA LEU A 565 -19.23 7.42 21.87
C LEU A 565 -19.56 8.91 21.95
N HIS A 566 -20.56 9.26 22.77
CA HIS A 566 -20.92 10.66 23.05
C HIS A 566 -19.83 11.46 23.78
N ASN A 567 -18.74 10.81 24.20
CA ASN A 567 -17.57 11.41 24.85
C ASN A 567 -16.45 11.77 23.85
N SER A 568 -16.80 11.89 22.56
CA SER A 568 -15.91 12.47 21.55
C SER A 568 -15.66 13.91 21.93
N ASP A 569 -14.46 14.26 22.37
CA ASP A 569 -14.10 15.66 22.62
C ASP A 569 -14.13 16.39 21.26
N PRO A 570 -15.15 17.22 20.98
CA PRO A 570 -15.42 17.71 19.62
C PRO A 570 -14.26 18.52 19.05
N ASN A 571 -13.42 19.06 19.94
CA ASN A 571 -12.29 19.90 19.63
C ASN A 571 -10.96 19.12 19.56
N LEU A 572 -10.95 17.80 19.75
CA LEU A 572 -9.72 17.00 19.74
C LEU A 572 -8.93 17.18 18.44
N HIS A 573 -9.62 17.26 17.30
CA HIS A 573 -8.99 17.46 15.99
C HIS A 573 -8.29 18.82 15.84
N LEU A 574 -8.74 19.85 16.55
CA LEU A 574 -8.08 21.17 16.58
C LEU A 574 -6.71 21.12 17.28
N LEU A 575 -6.49 20.10 18.11
CA LEU A 575 -5.23 19.90 18.84
C LEU A 575 -4.18 19.24 17.94
N ALA A 576 -4.62 18.54 16.88
CA ALA A 576 -3.73 17.99 15.86
C ALA A 576 -3.20 19.04 14.87
N GLU A 577 -3.55 20.32 15.01
CA GLU A 577 -3.01 21.43 14.19
C GLU A 577 -1.81 22.16 14.84
N GLY A 578 -1.36 21.72 16.03
CA GLY A 578 -0.19 22.27 16.69
C GLY A 578 1.13 21.84 16.04
N ALA A 579 2.20 22.60 16.30
CA ALA A 579 3.57 22.17 16.00
C ALA A 579 3.91 20.89 16.80
N PRO A 580 4.84 20.03 16.32
CA PRO A 580 5.31 18.86 17.06
C PRO A 580 5.72 19.21 18.50
N ILE A 581 5.43 18.33 19.44
CA ILE A 581 5.79 18.55 20.85
C ILE A 581 7.27 18.22 21.02
N ASP A 582 8.09 19.25 21.24
CA ASP A 582 9.49 19.08 21.61
C ASP A 582 9.61 18.90 23.13
N TRP A 583 9.76 17.64 23.54
CA TRP A 583 9.96 17.28 24.95
C TRP A 583 11.39 17.59 25.44
N GLY A 584 12.38 17.61 24.54
CA GLY A 584 13.79 17.83 24.88
C GLY A 584 14.06 19.29 25.23
N GLU A 585 13.46 20.24 24.54
CA GLU A 585 13.59 21.67 24.86
C GLU A 585 12.77 22.07 26.10
N GLN A 586 11.61 21.44 26.33
CA GLN A 586 10.70 21.81 27.43
C GLN A 586 11.04 21.14 28.77
N TYR A 587 11.66 19.96 28.76
CA TYR A 587 11.92 19.15 29.96
C TYR A 587 13.29 18.44 29.96
N GLY A 588 14.20 18.78 29.03
CA GLY A 588 15.56 18.22 28.98
C GLY A 588 16.50 18.83 30.02
N ASP A 589 17.42 17.99 30.51
CA ASP A 589 18.43 18.33 31.51
C ASP A 589 19.41 19.39 30.97
N GLY A 590 19.25 20.64 31.43
CA GLY A 590 20.22 21.71 31.25
C GLY A 590 21.44 21.47 32.14
N GLY A 591 22.26 20.49 31.78
CA GLY A 591 23.46 20.12 32.51
C GLY A 591 24.72 20.23 31.65
N ASP A 592 25.26 21.44 31.49
CA ASP A 592 26.72 21.61 31.52
C ASP A 592 27.13 23.02 31.96
N GLY A 593 28.11 23.07 32.85
CA GLY A 593 28.47 24.26 33.62
C GLY A 593 29.12 25.38 32.82
N SER A 594 28.61 26.59 33.00
CA SER A 594 29.36 27.83 32.81
C SER A 594 28.78 28.88 33.76
N ASP A 595 29.44 29.00 34.90
CA ASP A 595 29.25 30.08 35.87
C ASP A 595 29.57 31.42 35.18
N SER A 596 28.54 32.24 34.93
CA SER A 596 28.68 33.64 34.52
C SER A 596 27.40 34.39 34.84
N GLY A 597 27.42 35.11 35.95
CA GLY A 597 26.31 35.96 36.40
C GLY A 597 25.96 37.06 35.40
N GLY A 598 24.67 37.22 35.15
CA GLY A 598 24.08 38.35 34.43
C GLY A 598 22.55 38.25 34.48
N SER A 599 21.89 39.29 34.99
CA SER A 599 20.44 39.37 35.20
C SER A 599 19.58 38.96 33.99
N PRO A 600 18.37 38.42 34.21
CA PRO A 600 17.48 38.05 33.11
C PRO A 600 16.73 39.27 32.57
N CYS A 601 16.95 39.60 31.30
CA CYS A 601 15.98 40.33 30.49
C CYS A 601 15.02 39.32 29.84
N PRO A 602 13.69 39.53 29.87
CA PRO A 602 12.76 38.59 29.27
C PRO A 602 12.80 38.70 27.74
N SER A 603 13.04 37.58 27.07
CA SER A 603 12.95 37.44 25.61
C SER A 603 11.49 37.55 25.14
N GLU A 604 11.24 38.40 24.14
CA GLU A 604 9.94 38.62 23.51
C GLU A 604 9.31 37.31 22.95
N ALA A 605 10.12 36.28 22.70
CA ALA A 605 9.64 34.97 22.25
C ALA A 605 8.76 34.25 23.29
N ALA A 606 9.05 34.40 24.58
CA ALA A 606 8.26 33.81 25.66
C ALA A 606 6.88 34.50 25.82
N THR A 607 6.83 35.80 25.53
CA THR A 607 5.57 36.58 25.61
C THR A 607 4.62 36.30 24.45
N LEU A 608 5.15 35.90 23.28
CA LEU A 608 4.36 35.49 22.11
C LEU A 608 3.77 34.08 22.29
N THR A 609 4.51 33.15 22.89
CA THR A 609 4.01 31.81 23.23
C THR A 609 2.99 31.85 24.36
N GLU A 610 3.15 32.70 25.38
CA GLU A 610 2.13 32.93 26.42
C GLU A 610 0.85 33.58 25.88
N LYS A 611 0.96 34.58 24.98
CA LYS A 611 -0.21 35.19 24.32
C LYS A 611 -0.96 34.19 23.43
N ARG A 612 -0.25 33.25 22.79
CA ARG A 612 -0.87 32.19 21.98
C ARG A 612 -1.50 31.09 22.83
N ARG A 613 -0.93 30.78 24.01
CA ARG A 613 -1.50 29.85 25.01
C ARG A 613 -2.82 30.34 25.59
N ARG A 614 -2.98 31.65 25.82
CA ARG A 614 -4.25 32.23 26.33
C ARG A 614 -5.38 32.29 25.29
N ALA A 615 -5.07 32.15 24.00
CA ALA A 615 -6.09 32.22 22.93
C ALA A 615 -6.78 30.88 22.61
N LYS A 616 -6.42 29.77 23.27
CA LYS A 616 -7.01 28.43 23.04
C LYS A 616 -7.49 27.75 24.32
N GLN A 617 -8.00 28.54 25.27
CA GLN A 617 -8.62 28.00 26.47
C GLN A 617 -10.08 27.65 26.18
N VAL A 618 -10.36 26.39 25.83
CA VAL A 618 -11.74 25.89 25.70
C VAL A 618 -12.13 25.19 26.99
N VAL A 619 -13.10 25.77 27.69
CA VAL A 619 -13.72 25.23 28.90
C VAL A 619 -14.63 24.06 28.50
N SER A 620 -14.40 22.87 29.07
CA SER A 620 -15.36 21.77 29.01
C SER A 620 -16.57 22.10 29.90
N VAL A 621 -17.68 22.50 29.30
CA VAL A 621 -18.97 22.60 30.00
C VAL A 621 -19.65 21.23 29.89
N VAL A 622 -19.83 20.57 31.03
CA VAL A 622 -20.81 19.48 31.19
C VAL A 622 -22.17 20.15 31.31
N GLN A 623 -23.12 19.82 30.42
CA GLN A 623 -24.51 20.24 30.53
C GLN A 623 -25.43 19.03 30.39
N ASP A 624 -26.25 18.82 31.43
CA ASP A 624 -27.40 17.92 31.46
C ASP A 624 -28.57 18.49 30.61
N GLU A 625 -29.42 17.59 30.11
CA GLU A 625 -30.55 17.85 29.20
C GLU A 625 -31.74 18.60 29.86
N GLU A 626 -32.40 19.54 29.14
CA GLU A 626 -33.84 19.50 28.77
C GLU A 626 -34.33 20.76 28.00
N SER A 627 -35.04 20.51 26.88
CA SER A 627 -36.19 21.26 26.31
C SER A 627 -36.10 22.66 25.65
N GLY A 628 -36.49 22.74 24.36
CA GLY A 628 -37.29 23.84 23.78
C GLY A 628 -36.75 24.57 22.53
N LEU A 629 -37.40 24.40 21.35
CA LEU A 629 -37.30 25.25 20.13
C LEU A 629 -38.25 26.48 20.23
N PRO A 630 -38.40 27.46 19.27
CA PRO A 630 -37.87 27.59 17.88
C PRO A 630 -37.49 29.02 17.34
N PHE A 631 -36.95 29.06 16.09
CA PHE A 631 -36.97 30.14 15.05
C PHE A 631 -36.21 31.48 15.36
N GLU A 632 -35.53 32.23 14.46
CA GLU A 632 -35.83 32.67 13.08
C GLU A 632 -34.57 33.28 12.36
N ALA A 633 -34.70 33.61 11.07
CA ALA A 633 -33.67 33.91 10.06
C ALA A 633 -33.00 35.31 10.07
N GLY A 634 -31.89 35.47 9.32
CA GLY A 634 -31.55 36.75 8.67
C GLY A 634 -30.08 37.07 8.36
N SER A 635 -29.80 37.21 7.05
CA SER A 635 -28.90 38.18 6.37
C SER A 635 -27.35 38.05 6.35
N GLU A 636 -26.85 37.83 5.12
CA GLU A 636 -25.58 38.30 4.50
C GLU A 636 -25.68 39.80 4.08
N PRO A 637 -24.68 40.44 3.41
CA PRO A 637 -23.22 40.60 3.63
C PRO A 637 -22.89 42.14 3.69
N PRO A 638 -21.65 42.72 3.55
CA PRO A 638 -20.83 42.70 2.31
C PRO A 638 -19.28 42.86 2.47
N SER A 639 -18.53 42.54 1.40
CA SER A 639 -17.17 43.08 1.11
C SER A 639 -17.28 44.52 0.57
N PRO A 640 -16.22 45.38 0.55
CA PRO A 640 -15.26 45.37 -0.56
C PRO A 640 -13.84 45.96 -0.28
N ALA A 641 -13.02 45.92 -1.34
CA ALA A 641 -11.98 46.89 -1.73
C ALA A 641 -10.49 46.59 -1.37
N SER A 642 -9.76 46.14 -2.40
CA SER A 642 -8.39 46.54 -2.72
C SER A 642 -8.33 48.02 -3.18
N PRO A 643 -7.17 48.71 -3.10
CA PRO A 643 -6.35 48.84 -4.32
C PRO A 643 -4.82 49.05 -4.15
N ASP A 644 -4.11 48.77 -5.26
CA ASP A 644 -2.97 49.50 -5.87
C ASP A 644 -1.54 49.57 -5.28
N ASN A 645 -0.65 48.83 -5.97
CA ASN A 645 0.48 49.29 -6.82
C ASN A 645 1.74 50.03 -6.27
N VAL A 646 2.87 49.34 -6.48
CA VAL A 646 4.15 49.75 -7.14
C VAL A 646 5.10 50.75 -6.46
N THR A 647 6.28 50.24 -6.06
CA THR A 647 7.59 50.93 -6.13
C THR A 647 8.69 49.85 -6.15
N GLU A 648 9.15 49.41 -7.32
CA GLU A 648 10.39 49.83 -8.01
C GLU A 648 11.70 49.17 -7.52
N LEU A 649 12.14 48.21 -8.34
CA LEU A 649 13.47 47.70 -8.68
C LEU A 649 14.73 48.49 -8.24
N ARG A 650 15.75 47.77 -7.73
CA ARG A 650 17.13 47.72 -8.28
C ARG A 650 18.07 46.81 -7.47
N GLY A 651 18.65 45.81 -8.12
CA GLY A 651 19.75 44.99 -7.56
C GLY A 651 20.05 43.75 -8.39
N LEU A 652 20.50 43.94 -9.63
CA LEU A 652 20.92 42.87 -10.54
C LEU A 652 22.26 42.24 -10.13
N LEU A 653 22.28 40.91 -10.15
CA LEU A 653 23.29 40.04 -10.78
C LEU A 653 24.78 40.42 -10.65
N ALA A 654 25.49 39.63 -9.84
CA ALA A 654 26.89 39.24 -9.95
C ALA A 654 26.96 37.88 -9.22
N GLN A 655 27.43 36.74 -9.71
CA GLN A 655 28.27 36.36 -10.84
C GLN A 655 27.97 34.87 -11.13
N ASP A 656 27.94 34.50 -12.40
CA ASP A 656 28.13 33.11 -12.85
C ASP A 656 29.63 32.74 -12.85
N LEU A 657 29.87 31.42 -12.95
CA LEU A 657 31.07 30.70 -13.42
C LEU A 657 31.92 30.00 -12.34
N GLN A 658 31.70 28.70 -12.11
CA GLN A 658 32.47 27.63 -12.78
C GLN A 658 32.18 26.20 -12.24
N ALA A 659 31.96 25.29 -13.21
CA ALA A 659 32.51 23.94 -13.41
C ALA A 659 32.39 22.80 -12.37
N GLU A 660 31.62 21.78 -12.79
CA GLU A 660 31.89 20.32 -12.81
C GLU A 660 32.36 19.56 -11.55
N SER A 661 31.46 18.72 -11.01
CA SER A 661 31.63 17.25 -10.94
C SER A 661 30.43 16.61 -10.23
N SER A 662 29.72 15.70 -10.89
CA SER A 662 28.53 15.02 -10.36
C SER A 662 28.83 13.56 -10.00
N PRO A 663 28.58 13.11 -8.76
CA PRO A 663 28.33 11.71 -8.43
C PRO A 663 26.81 11.42 -8.38
N PRO A 664 26.34 10.20 -8.69
CA PRO A 664 24.92 9.88 -8.63
C PRO A 664 24.54 9.58 -7.18
N ALA A 665 23.83 10.51 -6.54
CA ALA A 665 23.07 10.25 -5.33
C ALA A 665 21.62 10.67 -5.61
N SER A 666 20.82 9.75 -6.13
CA SER A 666 19.38 9.93 -6.18
C SER A 666 18.83 9.60 -4.78
N PRO A 667 18.18 10.54 -4.07
CA PRO A 667 17.45 10.20 -2.86
C PRO A 667 16.29 9.27 -3.23
N LEU A 668 16.09 8.23 -2.41
CA LEU A 668 14.90 7.39 -2.47
C LEU A 668 13.70 8.28 -2.11
N LEU A 669 12.96 8.73 -3.12
CA LEU A 669 11.70 9.43 -2.94
C LEU A 669 10.64 8.41 -2.51
N ASN A 670 10.43 8.30 -1.20
CA ASN A 670 9.14 7.91 -0.64
C ASN A 670 8.36 9.21 -0.43
N GLY A 671 7.14 9.30 -0.99
CA GLY A 671 6.36 10.53 -1.03
C GLY A 671 6.11 11.18 0.34
N ALA A 672 6.42 12.48 0.43
CA ALA A 672 5.91 13.47 1.38
C ALA A 672 5.99 14.87 0.71
N PRO A 673 5.19 15.88 1.13
CA PRO A 673 4.54 16.82 0.22
C PRO A 673 5.44 17.93 -0.33
N VAL A 674 5.05 18.40 -1.52
CA VAL A 674 5.65 19.50 -2.30
C VAL A 674 5.67 20.80 -1.49
N GLN A 675 6.87 21.34 -1.26
CA GLN A 675 7.07 22.72 -0.89
C GLN A 675 7.32 23.52 -2.18
N GLU A 676 6.57 24.61 -2.35
CA GLU A 676 6.52 25.44 -3.56
C GLU A 676 7.90 25.95 -4.01
N SER A 677 8.10 25.99 -5.32
CA SER A 677 9.18 26.73 -5.96
C SER A 677 8.73 27.28 -7.33
N PRO A 678 9.32 28.40 -7.77
CA PRO A 678 8.59 29.49 -8.42
C PRO A 678 8.38 29.33 -9.94
N GLN A 679 7.37 30.02 -10.44
CA GLN A 679 6.88 30.03 -11.82
C GLN A 679 7.95 30.40 -12.87
N PRO A 680 7.93 29.79 -14.07
CA PRO A 680 8.67 30.29 -15.23
C PRO A 680 7.88 31.37 -15.98
N MET A 681 8.58 32.45 -16.32
CA MET A 681 8.10 33.51 -17.20
C MET A 681 7.77 33.01 -18.61
N THR A 682 6.65 33.52 -19.12
CA THR A 682 6.20 33.48 -20.52
C THR A 682 7.16 34.24 -21.44
N VAL A 683 7.52 33.62 -22.56
CA VAL A 683 8.08 34.32 -23.73
C VAL A 683 7.04 34.30 -24.85
N LEU A 684 6.83 35.49 -25.42
CA LEU A 684 5.86 35.84 -26.45
C LEU A 684 6.18 35.27 -27.85
N GLU A 685 5.08 35.09 -28.56
CA GLU A 685 4.80 34.81 -29.97
C GLU A 685 5.85 35.11 -31.05
N ALA A 686 5.90 34.20 -32.04
CA ALA A 686 6.17 34.52 -33.44
C ALA A 686 5.13 33.82 -34.34
N SER A 687 4.47 34.58 -35.21
CA SER A 687 3.40 34.17 -36.14
C SER A 687 3.93 33.40 -37.39
N PRO A 688 3.06 32.74 -38.19
CA PRO A 688 3.40 31.58 -39.02
C PRO A 688 3.61 31.90 -40.51
N PRO A 689 4.05 30.91 -41.33
CA PRO A 689 3.76 30.93 -42.76
C PRO A 689 2.93 29.72 -43.24
N ALA A 690 1.80 30.06 -43.85
CA ALA A 690 1.18 29.53 -45.07
C ALA A 690 1.09 28.01 -45.33
N SER A 691 -0.15 27.54 -45.44
CA SER A 691 -0.55 26.34 -46.20
C SER A 691 -0.22 26.46 -47.70
N PRO A 692 -0.10 25.33 -48.40
CA PRO A 692 -0.64 25.26 -49.75
C PRO A 692 -1.68 24.14 -49.93
N LEU A 693 -2.63 24.49 -50.79
CA LEU A 693 -3.79 23.74 -51.25
C LEU A 693 -3.45 22.49 -52.09
N ARG A 694 -4.44 21.59 -52.07
CA ARG A 694 -4.73 20.44 -52.94
C ARG A 694 -4.24 20.54 -54.39
N HIS A 695 -3.77 19.40 -54.91
CA HIS A 695 -3.98 18.98 -56.30
C HIS A 695 -4.17 17.46 -56.41
N LEU A 696 -5.35 17.05 -56.90
CA LEU A 696 -5.64 15.78 -57.58
C LEU A 696 -5.11 15.86 -59.03
N PRO A 697 -4.72 14.74 -59.70
CA PRO A 697 -5.66 13.98 -60.57
C PRO A 697 -5.23 12.49 -60.82
N PRO A 698 -5.73 11.78 -61.85
CA PRO A 698 -7.09 11.27 -62.07
C PRO A 698 -7.13 9.72 -62.17
N GLY A 699 -8.34 9.15 -62.10
CA GLY A 699 -8.58 7.72 -61.93
C GLY A 699 -8.51 6.81 -63.15
N LYS A 700 -8.71 5.51 -62.89
CA LYS A 700 -9.29 4.52 -63.80
C LYS A 700 -10.08 3.50 -62.99
N ALA A 701 -11.33 3.31 -63.42
CA ALA A 701 -12.33 2.40 -62.89
C ALA A 701 -11.98 0.93 -63.17
N VAL A 702 -12.30 0.04 -62.24
CA VAL A 702 -12.85 -1.31 -62.51
C VAL A 702 -13.73 -1.70 -61.32
N ASP A 703 -15.02 -1.94 -61.62
CA ASP A 703 -16.03 -2.54 -60.75
C ASP A 703 -15.61 -3.91 -60.21
N LEU A 704 -16.12 -4.28 -59.03
CA LEU A 704 -16.88 -5.51 -58.75
C LEU A 704 -16.82 -5.83 -57.23
N GLU A 705 -17.96 -5.67 -56.59
CA GLU A 705 -18.29 -6.16 -55.24
C GLU A 705 -18.90 -7.60 -55.31
N PRO A 706 -19.18 -8.28 -54.18
CA PRO A 706 -18.73 -9.65 -53.90
C PRO A 706 -19.85 -10.70 -54.02
N PRO A 707 -19.56 -12.01 -53.86
CA PRO A 707 -20.61 -12.96 -53.52
C PRO A 707 -20.37 -13.69 -52.17
N LYS A 708 -21.43 -13.69 -51.36
CA LYS A 708 -21.83 -14.78 -50.46
C LYS A 708 -23.21 -15.30 -50.97
N PRO A 709 -23.81 -16.34 -50.38
CA PRO A 709 -23.38 -17.72 -50.17
C PRO A 709 -24.26 -18.68 -51.01
N SER A 710 -23.94 -19.98 -51.07
CA SER A 710 -24.84 -20.98 -51.67
C SER A 710 -25.20 -22.04 -50.64
N ASP A 711 -26.50 -22.17 -50.40
CA ASP A 711 -27.14 -23.33 -49.79
C ASP A 711 -27.24 -24.48 -50.82
N GLN A 712 -27.05 -25.72 -50.36
CA GLN A 712 -27.84 -26.85 -50.87
C GLN A 712 -27.85 -28.01 -49.86
N GLU A 713 -29.07 -28.44 -49.54
CA GLU A 713 -29.47 -29.57 -48.71
C GLU A 713 -28.89 -30.91 -49.15
N THR A 714 -28.69 -31.84 -48.20
CA THR A 714 -29.30 -33.19 -48.25
C THR A 714 -29.08 -33.98 -46.95
N GLY A 715 -30.18 -34.49 -46.37
CA GLY A 715 -30.23 -35.85 -45.81
C GLY A 715 -30.19 -36.04 -44.29
N GLU A 716 -31.38 -36.19 -43.71
CA GLU A 716 -31.66 -36.70 -42.35
C GLU A 716 -31.11 -38.13 -42.07
N LYS A 717 -30.77 -38.41 -40.80
CA LYS A 717 -31.50 -39.43 -39.99
C LYS A 717 -31.12 -39.41 -38.50
N VAL A 718 -32.16 -39.27 -37.69
CA VAL A 718 -32.22 -39.44 -36.23
C VAL A 718 -32.31 -40.93 -35.87
N SER A 719 -31.72 -41.36 -34.73
CA SER A 719 -32.32 -42.28 -33.73
C SER A 719 -31.34 -42.61 -32.58
N SER A 720 -31.74 -42.28 -31.34
CA SER A 720 -31.23 -42.84 -30.06
C SER A 720 -32.29 -43.84 -29.51
N PRO A 721 -32.23 -44.38 -28.26
CA PRO A 721 -31.15 -44.86 -27.38
C PRO A 721 -31.42 -46.30 -26.83
N GLY A 722 -30.52 -46.90 -26.02
CA GLY A 722 -30.91 -48.00 -25.11
C GLY A 722 -29.81 -48.88 -24.50
N SER A 723 -29.64 -48.76 -23.17
CA SER A 723 -29.65 -49.87 -22.17
C SER A 723 -28.49 -50.88 -22.04
N ARG A 724 -27.70 -50.68 -20.96
CA ARG A 724 -27.11 -51.58 -19.91
C ARG A 724 -26.59 -53.04 -20.19
N PRO A 725 -25.64 -53.52 -19.33
CA PRO A 725 -24.76 -54.69 -19.57
C PRO A 725 -25.09 -55.95 -18.72
N PRO A 726 -24.28 -57.03 -18.85
CA PRO A 726 -23.96 -57.94 -17.73
C PRO A 726 -22.43 -58.18 -17.59
N ILE A 727 -21.83 -58.09 -16.39
CA ILE A 727 -21.62 -59.09 -15.29
C ILE A 727 -20.60 -60.21 -15.61
N HIS A 728 -19.51 -60.23 -14.83
CA HIS A 728 -18.86 -61.39 -14.14
C HIS A 728 -17.63 -60.85 -13.37
N THR A 729 -17.66 -60.64 -12.04
CA THR A 729 -17.46 -61.56 -10.88
C THR A 729 -16.11 -62.27 -10.80
N THR A 730 -15.31 -61.94 -9.77
CA THR A 730 -14.65 -62.86 -8.81
C THR A 730 -13.89 -62.03 -7.73
N THR A 731 -14.44 -61.96 -6.51
CA THR A 731 -13.97 -62.57 -5.23
C THR A 731 -12.79 -61.83 -4.58
N GLU A 732 -13.04 -61.08 -3.49
CA GLU A 732 -12.87 -61.49 -2.07
C GLU A 732 -11.37 -61.62 -1.74
N ASP A 733 -10.78 -60.93 -0.76
CA ASP A 733 -11.20 -61.01 0.63
C ASP A 733 -10.57 -59.93 1.55
N SER A 734 -11.33 -59.58 2.60
CA SER A 734 -10.92 -59.34 4.00
C SER A 734 -10.04 -58.13 4.44
N ALA A 735 -10.73 -57.17 5.07
CA ALA A 735 -10.68 -56.80 6.50
C ALA A 735 -9.37 -56.34 7.20
N GLY A 736 -9.50 -55.26 7.99
CA GLY A 736 -8.64 -54.91 9.13
C GLY A 736 -7.98 -53.52 8.99
N VAL A 737 -8.61 -52.42 9.45
CA VAL A 737 -8.56 -51.85 10.81
C VAL A 737 -7.23 -51.17 11.16
N GLN A 738 -7.34 -49.92 11.66
CA GLN A 738 -6.37 -49.14 12.48
C GLN A 738 -5.12 -48.61 11.76
N THR A 739 -4.56 -47.42 11.99
CA THR A 739 -4.82 -46.19 12.78
C THR A 739 -3.72 -45.18 12.36
N GLU A 740 -3.93 -43.87 12.59
CA GLU A 740 -2.89 -42.82 12.73
C GLU A 740 -1.95 -42.60 11.51
N PHE A 741 -1.96 -41.46 10.80
CA PHE A 741 -1.87 -40.06 11.22
C PHE A 741 -2.53 -39.14 10.17
#